data_AF-A0A2M4BGT5-F1
#
_entry.id   AF-A0A2M4BGT5-F1
#
_cell.length_a   1.000
_cell.length_b   1.000
_cell.length_c   1.000
_cell.angle_alpha   90.00
_cell.angle_beta   90.00
_cell.angle_gamma   90.00
#
_symmetry.space_group_name_H-M   'P 1'
#
loop_
_entity.id
_entity.type
_entity.pdbx_description
1 polymer ?
#
loop_
_entity_poly.entity_id
_entity_poly.type
_entity_poly.pdbx_seq_one_letter_code
_entity_poly.pdbx_strand_id
1 'polypeptide(L)'
;RKRPGRKPLAANARKPSPGRKASPARKASPARKASPARKASPARRASPGRKPKATITATGVAVAPPAVVRKPTVVATEPIAKVSPEIKEDPPRRSSRIRASEDKSDKALLGIKSSPPIDKRLSVIIDDAEVSGYLGGKGSPRKSATPNTSQRSNATPTTTERSQMSRSMSVLQEYSDNEDENDFQSFRRTETDNNGLSVRATGMESLRQKLEPVEFGGPFSALLLTLAIPLFMFATNHFCSGAAHRDCRFVLPKNWNEFRSLSTYVNREIATFYGLYLFGVALLTALPIGRVVRLAHETRQDRTYTFNGIVVAVGTGLGVFVAEYCYKFPLLSVVSRGYNQLLVLSILAALVASVLAFLRTRYAEPQQKNHYACTGSVLYDLYAGRDVNPKLLNVFNLKLITYHASIVLGLLFNGIILYRNLHFAALPETLSEAPLQDRLLHAARNVSGEPAPLVAAGLAVLYLLDLLIYEHHMAASFELQQEGYGTQFLLRQAVFPFILTLLPKYVAAHKLTEVPLWALALCALVAFTGLILKRSAQRIKYLYRLDPLGKKVVGLETYPTYQGRRLLVTHAWRYVRQPNYVGEILQSVALLPLLYWRFAVPPLLAALFTVAVLVHRAKRLSARNNAMYDSPWNRYCNTVPYLLVPRVF
;
A
#
# COMPACT_ATOMS: atom_id res chain seq x y z
N ARG A 1 44.47 -45.51 -52.71
CA ARG A 1 43.75 -46.80 -52.91
C ARG A 1 42.37 -46.67 -52.25
N LYS A 2 41.28 -46.62 -53.04
CA LYS A 2 40.19 -47.63 -53.20
C LYS A 2 39.30 -47.87 -51.95
N ARG A 3 37.96 -47.84 -52.16
CA ARG A 3 36.88 -48.04 -51.16
C ARG A 3 36.67 -49.54 -50.82
N PRO A 4 35.91 -49.89 -49.76
CA PRO A 4 34.43 -50.04 -49.87
C PRO A 4 33.67 -49.29 -48.76
N GLY A 5 32.33 -49.14 -48.75
CA GLY A 5 31.32 -49.51 -49.76
C GLY A 5 30.09 -50.21 -49.16
N ARG A 6 28.97 -49.49 -48.94
CA ARG A 6 27.64 -50.09 -48.67
C ARG A 6 26.50 -49.29 -49.30
N LYS A 7 25.41 -50.01 -49.61
CA LYS A 7 24.35 -49.66 -50.57
C LYS A 7 23.40 -48.56 -50.06
N PRO A 8 22.83 -47.70 -50.92
CA PRO A 8 21.59 -46.98 -50.62
C PRO A 8 20.41 -47.96 -50.63
N LEU A 9 19.40 -47.71 -49.79
CA LEU A 9 18.11 -48.43 -49.79
C LEU A 9 17.05 -47.64 -50.58
N ALA A 10 15.98 -48.34 -50.97
CA ALA A 10 15.03 -47.88 -51.98
C ALA A 10 14.30 -46.57 -51.65
N ALA A 11 14.08 -45.75 -52.67
CA ALA A 11 13.23 -44.57 -52.59
C ALA A 11 11.76 -44.99 -52.60
N ASN A 12 11.11 -45.02 -51.43
CA ASN A 12 9.66 -45.22 -51.35
C ASN A 12 8.92 -44.04 -51.99
N ALA A 13 8.06 -44.34 -52.96
CA ALA A 13 7.28 -43.33 -53.68
C ALA A 13 6.37 -42.55 -52.71
N ARG A 14 6.46 -41.21 -52.74
CA ARG A 14 5.52 -40.35 -52.02
C ARG A 14 4.13 -40.47 -52.64
N LYS A 15 3.16 -40.94 -51.87
CA LYS A 15 1.74 -40.78 -52.23
C LYS A 15 1.42 -39.28 -52.38
N PRO A 16 0.62 -38.87 -53.37
CA PRO A 16 0.22 -37.47 -53.52
C PRO A 16 -0.57 -37.01 -52.28
N SER A 17 -0.37 -35.74 -51.88
CA SER A 17 -1.14 -35.15 -50.77
C SER A 17 -2.61 -35.02 -51.14
N PRO A 18 -3.56 -35.32 -50.24
CA PRO A 18 -4.99 -35.16 -50.50
C PRO A 18 -5.32 -33.70 -50.83
N GLY A 19 -6.18 -33.51 -51.83
CA GLY A 19 -6.55 -32.20 -52.35
C GLY A 19 -7.11 -31.27 -51.27
N ARG A 20 -6.70 -29.99 -51.32
CA ARG A 20 -7.13 -28.94 -50.41
C ARG A 20 -8.65 -28.72 -50.57
N LYS A 21 -9.47 -29.21 -49.64
CA LYS A 21 -10.92 -28.95 -49.63
C LYS A 21 -11.16 -27.44 -49.65
N ALA A 22 -12.03 -26.98 -50.56
CA ALA A 22 -12.38 -25.57 -50.66
C ALA A 22 -13.04 -25.08 -49.36
N SER A 23 -12.67 -23.88 -48.91
CA SER A 23 -13.31 -23.23 -47.77
C SER A 23 -14.79 -22.99 -48.07
N PRO A 24 -15.72 -23.26 -47.13
CA PRO A 24 -17.12 -22.93 -47.33
C PRO A 24 -17.29 -21.42 -47.51
N ALA A 25 -18.13 -21.02 -48.46
CA ALA A 25 -18.38 -19.62 -48.75
C ALA A 25 -18.95 -18.89 -47.50
N ARG A 26 -18.56 -17.62 -47.31
CA ARG A 26 -19.13 -16.77 -46.26
C ARG A 26 -20.64 -16.70 -46.43
N LYS A 27 -21.41 -17.14 -45.42
CA LYS A 27 -22.80 -16.71 -45.28
C LYS A 27 -22.83 -15.19 -45.18
N ALA A 28 -23.73 -14.55 -45.93
CA ALA A 28 -23.92 -13.10 -45.86
C ALA A 28 -24.37 -12.70 -44.45
N SER A 29 -23.82 -11.61 -43.92
CA SER A 29 -24.26 -11.04 -42.65
C SER A 29 -25.73 -10.61 -42.78
N PRO A 30 -26.60 -10.89 -41.79
CA PRO A 30 -27.99 -10.43 -41.83
C PRO A 30 -28.03 -8.90 -41.89
N ALA A 31 -28.86 -8.36 -42.78
CA ALA A 31 -28.97 -6.93 -42.98
C ALA A 31 -29.43 -6.22 -41.69
N ARG A 32 -28.93 -4.99 -41.53
CA ARG A 32 -29.13 -4.13 -40.36
C ARG A 32 -30.63 -3.88 -40.13
N LYS A 33 -31.24 -4.53 -39.12
CA LYS A 33 -32.60 -4.15 -38.67
C LYS A 33 -32.60 -2.67 -38.32
N ALA A 34 -33.54 -1.91 -38.88
CA ALA A 34 -33.67 -0.48 -38.61
C ALA A 34 -33.92 -0.24 -37.11
N SER A 35 -33.27 0.77 -36.55
CA SER A 35 -33.54 1.19 -35.17
C SER A 35 -34.98 1.71 -35.06
N PRO A 36 -35.74 1.32 -34.01
CA PRO A 36 -37.04 1.94 -33.75
C PRO A 36 -36.88 3.46 -33.64
N ALA A 37 -37.74 4.21 -34.33
CA ALA A 37 -37.75 5.66 -34.24
C ALA A 37 -38.00 6.10 -32.79
N ARG A 38 -37.38 7.21 -32.36
CA ARG A 38 -37.64 7.81 -31.04
C ARG A 38 -39.14 8.07 -30.89
N LYS A 39 -39.80 7.43 -29.92
CA LYS A 39 -41.06 7.96 -29.40
C LYS A 39 -40.79 9.37 -28.88
N ALA A 40 -41.65 10.32 -29.23
CA ALA A 40 -41.51 11.70 -28.78
C ALA A 40 -41.62 11.78 -27.25
N SER A 41 -40.76 12.59 -26.62
CA SER A 41 -40.84 12.87 -25.20
C SER A 41 -42.18 13.58 -24.89
N PRO A 42 -42.90 13.21 -23.80
CA PRO A 42 -44.04 13.99 -23.34
C PRO A 42 -43.65 15.46 -23.12
N ALA A 43 -44.54 16.38 -23.49
CA ALA A 43 -44.26 17.81 -23.42
C ALA A 43 -44.01 18.28 -21.98
N ARG A 44 -43.19 19.33 -21.82
CA ARG A 44 -43.01 20.01 -20.53
C ARG A 44 -44.38 20.45 -19.99
N ARG A 45 -44.73 20.06 -18.77
CA ARG A 45 -45.75 20.79 -18.01
C ARG A 45 -45.25 22.21 -17.78
N ALA A 46 -46.08 23.20 -18.11
CA ALA A 46 -45.77 24.60 -17.85
C ALA A 46 -46.01 24.93 -16.38
N SER A 47 -45.07 25.62 -15.75
CA SER A 47 -45.33 26.31 -14.48
C SER A 47 -46.14 27.60 -14.78
N PRO A 48 -47.16 27.94 -13.97
CA PRO A 48 -47.83 29.24 -14.08
C PRO A 48 -46.85 30.39 -13.83
N GLY A 49 -47.12 31.55 -14.42
CA GLY A 49 -46.31 32.75 -14.19
C GLY A 49 -47.15 34.03 -14.27
N ARG A 50 -46.49 35.15 -13.92
CA ARG A 50 -47.02 36.53 -13.87
C ARG A 50 -47.97 36.83 -12.68
N LYS A 51 -48.12 38.07 -12.20
CA LYS A 51 -47.80 39.43 -12.75
C LYS A 51 -47.24 40.39 -11.61
N PRO A 52 -47.02 41.73 -11.77
CA PRO A 52 -45.74 42.37 -11.36
C PRO A 52 -45.83 43.79 -10.71
N LYS A 53 -44.67 44.45 -10.50
CA LYS A 53 -44.34 45.91 -10.60
C LYS A 53 -42.89 46.11 -10.06
N ALA A 54 -42.07 47.12 -10.38
CA ALA A 54 -41.92 48.05 -11.53
C ALA A 54 -40.41 48.45 -11.57
N THR A 55 -39.71 48.53 -12.71
CA THR A 55 -39.53 49.70 -13.61
C THR A 55 -39.00 50.95 -12.86
N ILE A 56 -37.78 51.47 -13.14
CA ILE A 56 -37.38 52.42 -14.21
C ILE A 56 -35.81 52.41 -14.28
N THR A 57 -35.08 52.06 -15.36
CA THR A 57 -34.66 52.81 -16.58
C THR A 57 -33.96 54.17 -16.32
N ALA A 58 -32.94 54.65 -17.03
CA ALA A 58 -31.94 54.16 -18.02
C ALA A 58 -30.72 55.15 -17.94
N THR A 59 -29.48 54.93 -18.41
CA THR A 59 -28.86 54.87 -19.77
C THR A 59 -27.33 54.71 -19.53
N GLY A 60 -26.39 54.41 -20.44
CA GLY A 60 -26.32 54.42 -21.91
C GLY A 60 -25.16 55.32 -22.40
N VAL A 61 -24.44 54.93 -23.47
CA VAL A 61 -23.23 55.57 -24.09
C VAL A 61 -21.86 55.08 -23.55
N ALA A 62 -20.82 55.18 -24.39
CA ALA A 62 -19.49 54.54 -24.27
C ALA A 62 -18.33 55.49 -24.72
N VAL A 63 -17.21 54.92 -25.19
CA VAL A 63 -15.96 55.57 -25.72
C VAL A 63 -14.84 55.75 -24.66
N ALA A 64 -13.62 56.04 -25.11
CA ALA A 64 -12.35 55.49 -24.61
C ALA A 64 -11.37 56.57 -24.03
N PRO A 65 -10.15 56.21 -23.55
CA PRO A 65 -9.23 57.07 -22.75
C PRO A 65 -8.29 57.91 -23.67
N PRO A 66 -7.23 58.65 -23.19
CA PRO A 66 -6.61 58.67 -21.85
C PRO A 66 -6.16 60.07 -21.33
N ALA A 67 -5.41 60.10 -20.20
CA ALA A 67 -4.11 60.78 -20.03
C ALA A 67 -3.86 61.59 -18.71
N VAL A 68 -2.68 61.33 -18.11
CA VAL A 68 -1.70 62.32 -17.59
C VAL A 68 -1.95 63.12 -16.27
N VAL A 69 -1.23 62.67 -15.22
CA VAL A 69 -0.35 63.43 -14.29
C VAL A 69 -0.88 64.64 -13.51
N ARG A 70 -0.81 64.56 -12.15
CA ARG A 70 0.02 65.47 -11.30
C ARG A 70 0.14 65.00 -9.82
N LYS A 71 1.36 65.04 -9.28
CA LYS A 71 1.65 65.27 -7.84
C LYS A 71 1.97 66.78 -7.69
N PRO A 72 1.77 67.39 -6.50
CA PRO A 72 2.87 67.53 -5.51
C PRO A 72 2.48 67.03 -4.09
N THR A 73 3.30 66.39 -3.24
CA THR A 73 4.58 66.71 -2.52
C THR A 73 4.43 67.53 -1.21
N VAL A 74 5.33 67.24 -0.23
CA VAL A 74 5.81 68.14 0.88
C VAL A 74 4.84 68.32 2.07
N VAL A 75 5.25 68.22 3.37
CA VAL A 75 6.53 67.77 4.00
C VAL A 75 6.29 67.22 5.42
N ALA A 76 7.33 66.64 6.04
CA ALA A 76 7.32 66.07 7.40
C ALA A 76 7.62 67.10 8.51
N THR A 77 7.32 66.75 9.77
CA THR A 77 8.31 66.81 10.87
C THR A 77 7.92 65.96 12.10
N GLU A 78 8.95 65.59 12.85
CA GLU A 78 9.01 64.96 14.18
C GLU A 78 9.91 65.90 15.06
N PRO A 79 10.27 65.68 16.35
CA PRO A 79 9.86 64.66 17.34
C PRO A 79 9.74 65.20 18.82
N ILE A 80 9.83 64.28 19.82
CA ILE A 80 10.41 64.45 21.20
C ILE A 80 9.53 64.94 22.40
N ALA A 81 9.23 63.97 23.28
CA ALA A 81 9.41 63.94 24.76
C ALA A 81 8.45 64.58 25.81
N LYS A 82 7.88 63.66 26.63
CA LYS A 82 7.88 63.58 28.13
C LYS A 82 6.86 64.34 29.01
N VAL A 83 6.70 63.74 30.21
CA VAL A 83 6.10 64.20 31.49
C VAL A 83 4.58 64.04 31.66
N SER A 84 4.20 63.34 32.74
CA SER A 84 2.83 63.24 33.30
C SER A 84 2.66 64.22 34.47
N PRO A 85 1.42 64.56 34.87
CA PRO A 85 1.03 64.18 36.24
C PRO A 85 -0.43 63.69 36.43
N GLU A 86 -0.56 62.71 37.33
CA GLU A 86 -1.51 62.45 38.45
C GLU A 86 -2.91 63.16 38.57
N ILE A 87 -3.73 62.66 39.54
CA ILE A 87 -5.09 63.10 39.97
C ILE A 87 -6.21 62.55 39.05
N LYS A 88 -7.28 61.82 39.46
CA LYS A 88 -7.89 61.35 40.75
C LYS A 88 -8.83 60.13 40.41
N GLU A 89 -9.55 59.38 41.27
CA GLU A 89 -9.79 59.23 42.72
C GLU A 89 -10.20 57.74 43.02
N ASP A 90 -10.72 57.39 44.21
CA ASP A 90 -10.73 56.03 44.81
C ASP A 90 -12.14 55.40 45.11
N PRO A 91 -12.26 54.09 45.45
CA PRO A 91 -13.51 53.30 45.40
C PRO A 91 -14.17 52.94 46.77
N PRO A 92 -15.35 52.27 46.78
CA PRO A 92 -16.00 51.82 48.01
C PRO A 92 -15.57 50.42 48.53
N ARG A 93 -14.95 50.43 49.72
CA ARG A 93 -15.27 49.59 50.90
C ARG A 93 -14.93 48.07 50.95
N ARG A 94 -13.80 47.82 51.62
CA ARG A 94 -13.57 46.85 52.73
C ARG A 94 -14.83 46.67 53.63
N SER A 95 -15.06 45.61 54.43
CA SER A 95 -14.16 44.71 55.21
C SER A 95 -14.95 43.42 55.65
N SER A 96 -14.49 42.42 56.43
CA SER A 96 -13.66 42.46 57.65
C SER A 96 -13.13 41.10 58.17
N ARG A 97 -11.91 41.11 58.77
CA ARG A 97 -11.44 40.34 59.97
C ARG A 97 -11.41 38.79 59.90
N ILE A 98 -10.56 38.03 60.61
CA ILE A 98 -9.45 38.31 61.56
C ILE A 98 -8.34 37.21 61.45
N ARG A 99 -7.23 37.29 62.21
CA ARG A 99 -6.10 36.33 62.22
C ARG A 99 -5.93 35.60 63.58
N ALA A 100 -5.23 34.46 63.54
CA ALA A 100 -4.53 33.76 64.65
C ALA A 100 -5.44 33.10 65.71
N SER A 101 -4.98 32.16 66.55
CA SER A 101 -3.63 31.59 66.80
C SER A 101 -3.70 30.11 67.25
N GLU A 102 -2.54 29.44 67.42
CA GLU A 102 -2.27 28.37 68.44
C GLU A 102 -3.01 26.99 68.31
N ASP A 103 -2.50 25.82 68.75
CA ASP A 103 -1.18 25.39 69.27
C ASP A 103 -0.98 23.85 69.20
N LYS A 104 0.23 23.36 69.54
CA LYS A 104 0.60 22.07 70.22
C LYS A 104 0.55 20.67 69.54
N SER A 105 1.77 20.08 69.50
CA SER A 105 2.20 18.80 70.14
C SER A 105 1.96 17.40 69.53
N ASP A 106 3.05 16.83 68.99
CA ASP A 106 3.83 15.68 69.50
C ASP A 106 3.30 14.23 69.69
N LYS A 107 4.27 13.30 69.46
CA LYS A 107 4.35 11.84 69.78
C LYS A 107 3.48 10.90 68.93
N ALA A 108 3.96 9.81 68.29
CA ALA A 108 5.17 8.96 68.34
C ALA A 108 5.11 7.70 69.25
N LEU A 109 4.98 6.53 68.60
CA LEU A 109 5.45 5.17 68.95
C LEU A 109 5.65 4.43 67.60
N LEU A 110 6.79 3.79 67.27
CA LEU A 110 7.29 2.48 67.73
C LEU A 110 6.29 1.33 67.39
N GLY A 111 6.60 0.25 66.66
CA GLY A 111 7.85 -0.19 65.99
C GLY A 111 8.51 -1.41 66.67
N ILE A 112 8.88 -2.47 65.91
CA ILE A 112 9.87 -3.55 66.24
C ILE A 112 9.98 -4.56 65.07
N LYS A 113 11.09 -5.34 65.01
CA LYS A 113 11.38 -6.41 64.04
C LYS A 113 11.46 -7.78 64.77
N SER A 114 11.11 -8.89 64.11
CA SER A 114 11.95 -10.11 63.96
C SER A 114 11.18 -11.37 63.48
N SER A 115 11.92 -12.29 62.86
CA SER A 115 11.56 -13.67 62.46
C SER A 115 12.47 -14.67 63.24
N PRO A 116 12.47 -16.01 63.01
CA PRO A 116 11.59 -16.93 62.27
C PRO A 116 11.03 -18.07 63.17
N PRO A 117 10.57 -19.24 62.67
CA PRO A 117 11.49 -20.38 62.41
C PRO A 117 11.23 -21.11 61.06
N ILE A 118 11.64 -22.39 60.95
CA ILE A 118 12.15 -23.05 59.70
C ILE A 118 11.62 -24.50 59.54
N ASP A 119 11.89 -25.14 58.38
CA ASP A 119 11.78 -26.59 58.02
C ASP A 119 10.44 -27.15 57.44
N LYS A 120 10.42 -28.09 56.46
CA LYS A 120 11.45 -28.55 55.48
C LYS A 120 10.87 -29.41 54.32
N ARG A 121 11.37 -29.21 53.08
CA ARG A 121 11.50 -30.12 51.88
C ARG A 121 11.62 -29.20 50.64
N LEU A 122 12.72 -29.05 49.89
CA LEU A 122 13.75 -29.94 49.31
C LEU A 122 13.20 -31.01 48.33
N SER A 123 13.80 -31.29 47.15
CA SER A 123 14.88 -30.65 46.33
C SER A 123 15.02 -31.46 44.98
N VAL A 124 15.98 -31.38 44.02
CA VAL A 124 17.29 -30.70 43.81
C VAL A 124 17.74 -30.80 42.30
N ILE A 125 18.72 -29.99 41.84
CA ILE A 125 19.65 -30.17 40.65
C ILE A 125 19.11 -30.10 39.18
N ILE A 126 19.88 -29.77 38.11
CA ILE A 126 20.95 -28.75 37.84
C ILE A 126 21.38 -28.71 36.33
N ASP A 127 21.91 -27.55 35.87
CA ASP A 127 22.85 -27.20 34.75
C ASP A 127 22.68 -27.58 33.24
N ASP A 128 23.60 -27.02 32.42
CA ASP A 128 23.63 -26.82 30.94
C ASP A 128 24.52 -27.81 30.14
N ALA A 129 24.56 -27.72 28.78
CA ALA A 129 25.79 -27.47 27.97
C ALA A 129 25.77 -27.93 26.47
N GLU A 130 26.64 -27.28 25.67
CA GLU A 130 27.37 -27.67 24.41
C GLU A 130 26.66 -28.30 23.20
N VAL A 131 26.57 -27.68 22.01
CA VAL A 131 27.62 -27.24 21.03
C VAL A 131 28.29 -28.38 20.21
N SER A 132 27.84 -28.52 18.95
CA SER A 132 28.57 -29.03 17.76
C SER A 132 28.88 -30.53 17.60
N GLY A 133 28.97 -30.98 16.35
CA GLY A 133 29.44 -32.33 15.97
C GLY A 133 28.91 -32.80 14.60
N TYR A 134 29.81 -33.04 13.64
CA TYR A 134 29.50 -33.74 12.37
C TYR A 134 29.97 -35.20 12.46
N LEU A 135 29.16 -36.17 12.01
CA LEU A 135 29.49 -37.24 11.04
C LEU A 135 28.59 -38.50 11.14
N GLY A 136 28.20 -39.02 9.96
CA GLY A 136 28.14 -40.45 9.62
C GLY A 136 27.32 -41.46 10.44
N GLY A 137 26.22 -41.97 9.87
CA GLY A 137 25.56 -43.21 10.33
C GLY A 137 24.51 -43.73 9.34
N LYS A 138 24.53 -45.02 9.01
CA LYS A 138 23.52 -45.68 8.13
C LYS A 138 22.48 -46.43 8.97
N GLY A 139 21.21 -46.35 8.60
CA GLY A 139 20.12 -47.18 9.14
C GLY A 139 18.89 -47.14 8.23
N SER A 140 18.22 -48.28 8.02
CA SER A 140 17.10 -48.43 7.06
C SER A 140 15.80 -48.90 7.75
N PRO A 141 14.63 -48.88 7.07
CA PRO A 141 13.35 -48.66 7.74
C PRO A 141 12.58 -49.94 8.13
N ARG A 142 11.57 -49.79 9.01
CA ARG A 142 10.48 -50.77 9.15
C ARG A 142 9.11 -50.13 9.43
N LYS A 143 8.07 -50.96 9.32
CA LYS A 143 6.65 -50.60 9.21
C LYS A 143 5.90 -50.77 10.54
N SER A 144 4.84 -49.99 10.74
CA SER A 144 3.62 -50.40 11.48
C SER A 144 2.42 -50.24 10.53
N ALA A 145 1.46 -51.16 10.39
CA ALA A 145 0.81 -52.13 11.30
C ALA A 145 -0.41 -51.52 12.05
N THR A 146 -1.56 -51.58 11.39
CA THR A 146 -2.90 -51.29 11.91
C THR A 146 -3.59 -52.57 12.41
N PRO A 147 -4.20 -52.60 13.60
CA PRO A 147 -5.13 -53.64 13.99
C PRO A 147 -6.57 -53.28 13.55
N ASN A 148 -7.28 -54.24 12.96
CA ASN A 148 -8.74 -54.22 12.85
C ASN A 148 -9.33 -55.06 13.98
N THR A 149 -10.42 -54.60 14.60
CA THR A 149 -11.38 -55.49 15.27
C THR A 149 -12.80 -54.95 15.11
N SER A 150 -13.66 -55.80 14.56
CA SER A 150 -15.10 -55.58 14.45
C SER A 150 -15.83 -56.42 15.49
N GLN A 151 -16.91 -55.90 16.07
CA GLN A 151 -17.99 -56.71 16.63
C GLN A 151 -19.30 -55.91 16.70
N ARG A 152 -20.43 -56.62 16.77
CA ARG A 152 -21.79 -56.09 16.57
C ARG A 152 -22.80 -56.94 17.35
N SER A 153 -23.53 -56.33 18.28
CA SER A 153 -24.76 -56.90 18.85
C SER A 153 -25.62 -55.80 19.48
N ASN A 154 -26.94 -56.03 19.51
CA ASN A 154 -27.96 -55.07 19.93
C ASN A 154 -28.31 -55.26 21.42
N ALA A 155 -28.82 -54.23 22.10
CA ALA A 155 -30.08 -54.25 22.90
C ALA A 155 -30.23 -53.02 23.84
N THR A 156 -31.47 -52.55 23.95
CA THR A 156 -32.03 -51.61 24.95
C THR A 156 -32.88 -52.39 25.97
N PRO A 157 -33.51 -51.79 27.02
CA PRO A 157 -33.38 -50.44 27.61
C PRO A 157 -33.23 -50.44 29.16
N THR A 158 -33.03 -49.27 29.80
CA THR A 158 -33.83 -48.81 30.96
C THR A 158 -33.57 -47.35 31.37
N THR A 159 -34.54 -46.83 32.13
CA THR A 159 -34.64 -45.56 32.90
C THR A 159 -33.38 -45.20 33.74
N THR A 160 -33.12 -43.95 34.16
CA THR A 160 -34.02 -42.79 34.38
C THR A 160 -33.27 -41.43 34.29
N GLU A 161 -34.04 -40.33 34.28
CA GLU A 161 -33.69 -38.90 34.46
C GLU A 161 -32.33 -38.52 35.11
N ARG A 162 -31.67 -37.42 34.73
CA ARG A 162 -32.19 -36.04 34.79
C ARG A 162 -31.51 -35.06 33.82
N SER A 163 -32.18 -33.94 33.50
CA SER A 163 -31.83 -33.05 32.38
C SER A 163 -31.04 -31.79 32.75
N GLN A 164 -30.03 -31.47 31.92
CA GLN A 164 -29.69 -30.08 31.55
C GLN A 164 -29.39 -30.01 30.03
N MET A 165 -29.74 -28.91 29.39
CA MET A 165 -30.06 -28.86 27.95
C MET A 165 -29.05 -28.04 27.15
N SER A 166 -28.14 -28.70 26.42
CA SER A 166 -27.33 -28.07 25.37
C SER A 166 -28.13 -28.04 24.05
N ARG A 167 -28.42 -26.84 23.54
CA ARG A 167 -29.30 -26.67 22.36
C ARG A 167 -28.51 -26.78 21.06
N SER A 168 -28.80 -27.81 20.27
CA SER A 168 -28.10 -28.16 19.03
C SER A 168 -28.30 -27.15 17.90
N MET A 169 -27.29 -27.01 17.03
CA MET A 169 -27.39 -26.33 15.73
C MET A 169 -28.01 -27.26 14.68
N SER A 170 -29.22 -26.94 14.22
CA SER A 170 -29.85 -27.49 13.01
C SER A 170 -30.86 -26.48 12.45
N VAL A 171 -31.41 -26.73 11.24
CA VAL A 171 -32.23 -25.80 10.42
C VAL A 171 -31.35 -24.65 9.84
N LEU A 172 -31.34 -24.33 8.54
CA LEU A 172 -32.31 -24.58 7.46
C LEU A 172 -31.85 -25.56 6.35
N GLN A 173 -32.83 -26.30 5.84
CA GLN A 173 -32.93 -26.80 4.47
C GLN A 173 -34.03 -25.96 3.74
N GLU A 174 -34.37 -26.29 2.50
CA GLU A 174 -35.51 -25.77 1.73
C GLU A 174 -35.40 -24.32 1.20
N TYR A 175 -35.00 -24.20 -0.06
CA TYR A 175 -35.88 -23.68 -1.10
C TYR A 175 -35.72 -24.55 -2.36
N SER A 176 -36.79 -24.71 -3.12
CA SER A 176 -36.86 -25.56 -4.32
C SER A 176 -36.33 -24.82 -5.56
N ASP A 177 -35.54 -25.49 -6.41
CA ASP A 177 -36.06 -26.05 -7.68
C ASP A 177 -35.02 -26.95 -8.36
N ASN A 178 -35.51 -27.98 -9.07
CA ASN A 178 -34.67 -29.03 -9.68
C ASN A 178 -34.48 -28.78 -11.18
N GLU A 179 -33.28 -28.40 -11.61
CA GLU A 179 -32.65 -28.86 -12.85
C GLU A 179 -31.14 -29.13 -12.56
N ASP A 180 -30.42 -29.78 -13.48
CA ASP A 180 -28.96 -30.03 -13.45
C ASP A 180 -28.32 -31.02 -12.44
N GLU A 181 -29.09 -31.93 -11.80
CA GLU A 181 -28.49 -33.06 -11.01
C GLU A 181 -27.57 -33.98 -11.85
N ASN A 182 -27.80 -34.07 -13.17
CA ASN A 182 -27.09 -34.98 -14.06
C ASN A 182 -25.59 -34.68 -14.24
N ASP A 183 -25.17 -33.41 -14.15
CA ASP A 183 -23.74 -33.06 -14.28
C ASP A 183 -22.93 -33.46 -13.03
N PHE A 184 -23.58 -33.53 -11.86
CA PHE A 184 -22.93 -33.75 -10.57
C PHE A 184 -22.45 -35.20 -10.35
N GLN A 185 -23.04 -36.17 -11.05
CA GLN A 185 -22.70 -37.58 -10.89
C GLN A 185 -21.42 -37.99 -11.64
N SER A 186 -21.00 -37.19 -12.64
CA SER A 186 -19.81 -37.43 -13.47
C SER A 186 -18.50 -37.52 -12.66
N PHE A 187 -18.40 -36.77 -11.55
CA PHE A 187 -17.20 -36.67 -10.72
C PHE A 187 -17.08 -37.69 -9.58
N ARG A 188 -18.08 -38.55 -9.37
CA ARG A 188 -18.14 -39.47 -8.22
C ARG A 188 -17.75 -40.92 -8.53
N ARG A 189 -17.50 -41.26 -9.79
CA ARG A 189 -17.41 -42.66 -10.27
C ARG A 189 -15.97 -43.17 -10.52
N THR A 190 -15.02 -42.75 -9.68
CA THR A 190 -13.63 -43.27 -9.67
C THR A 190 -13.09 -43.43 -8.24
N GLU A 191 -13.69 -44.31 -7.44
CA GLU A 191 -13.08 -44.83 -6.21
C GLU A 191 -12.72 -46.31 -6.36
N THR A 192 -11.51 -46.60 -6.85
CA THR A 192 -10.68 -47.78 -6.48
C THR A 192 -9.26 -47.60 -7.05
N ASP A 193 -8.49 -46.61 -6.60
CA ASP A 193 -7.03 -46.65 -6.73
C ASP A 193 -6.29 -45.63 -5.85
N ASN A 194 -5.23 -46.04 -5.16
CA ASN A 194 -4.56 -45.24 -4.12
C ASN A 194 -3.63 -44.12 -4.65
N ASN A 195 -3.71 -43.78 -5.93
CA ASN A 195 -2.85 -42.79 -6.60
C ASN A 195 -3.47 -41.39 -6.76
N GLY A 196 -4.72 -41.16 -6.31
CA GLY A 196 -5.51 -39.97 -6.64
C GLY A 196 -4.94 -38.60 -6.24
N LEU A 197 -3.98 -38.54 -5.30
CA LEU A 197 -3.39 -37.29 -4.80
C LEU A 197 -2.52 -36.55 -5.84
N SER A 198 -1.76 -37.28 -6.67
CA SER A 198 -0.95 -36.66 -7.73
C SER A 198 -1.81 -36.22 -8.92
N VAL A 199 -2.80 -37.04 -9.29
CA VAL A 199 -3.71 -36.80 -10.42
C VAL A 199 -4.61 -35.58 -10.18
N ARG A 200 -5.08 -35.35 -8.94
CA ARG A 200 -5.81 -34.11 -8.59
C ARG A 200 -4.95 -32.85 -8.74
N ALA A 201 -3.67 -32.92 -8.39
CA ALA A 201 -2.75 -31.79 -8.54
C ALA A 201 -2.48 -31.47 -10.03
N THR A 202 -2.07 -32.47 -10.82
CA THR A 202 -1.73 -32.26 -12.24
C THR A 202 -2.97 -31.93 -13.10
N GLY A 203 -4.13 -32.51 -12.78
CA GLY A 203 -5.40 -32.12 -13.40
C GLY A 203 -5.73 -30.64 -13.14
N MET A 204 -5.60 -30.18 -11.90
CA MET A 204 -5.85 -28.78 -11.52
C MET A 204 -4.80 -27.80 -12.08
N GLU A 205 -3.54 -28.22 -12.23
CA GLU A 205 -2.52 -27.46 -12.96
C GLU A 205 -2.83 -27.36 -14.46
N SER A 206 -3.30 -28.44 -15.09
CA SER A 206 -3.70 -28.41 -16.51
C SER A 206 -4.92 -27.51 -16.78
N LEU A 207 -5.84 -27.43 -15.81
CA LEU A 207 -6.97 -26.50 -15.83
C LEU A 207 -6.55 -25.05 -15.62
N ARG A 208 -5.60 -24.77 -14.71
CA ARG A 208 -4.98 -23.44 -14.58
C ARG A 208 -4.25 -23.03 -15.87
N GLN A 209 -3.41 -23.91 -16.44
CA GLN A 209 -2.68 -23.63 -17.68
C GLN A 209 -3.57 -23.28 -18.88
N LYS A 210 -4.81 -23.80 -18.92
CA LYS A 210 -5.78 -23.51 -19.99
C LYS A 210 -6.55 -22.20 -19.81
N LEU A 211 -6.43 -21.50 -18.68
CA LEU A 211 -7.37 -20.43 -18.29
C LEU A 211 -6.73 -19.10 -17.85
N GLU A 212 -5.47 -18.84 -18.22
CA GLU A 212 -4.75 -17.59 -17.90
C GLU A 212 -4.82 -16.58 -19.07
N PRO A 213 -5.74 -15.58 -19.06
CA PRO A 213 -5.76 -14.53 -20.06
C PRO A 213 -4.59 -13.57 -19.88
N VAL A 214 -3.95 -13.16 -20.98
CA VAL A 214 -2.82 -12.20 -20.91
C VAL A 214 -3.30 -10.87 -20.33
N GLU A 215 -2.83 -10.54 -19.13
CA GLU A 215 -3.30 -9.36 -18.40
C GLU A 215 -2.83 -8.04 -19.05
N PHE A 216 -3.30 -6.92 -18.49
CA PHE A 216 -2.95 -5.55 -18.91
C PHE A 216 -3.30 -5.19 -20.37
N GLY A 217 -3.86 -6.12 -21.16
CA GLY A 217 -4.15 -5.95 -22.59
C GLY A 217 -3.07 -6.53 -23.53
N GLY A 218 -2.15 -7.35 -23.03
CA GLY A 218 -1.14 -8.04 -23.85
C GLY A 218 0.26 -7.37 -23.88
N PRO A 219 1.16 -7.86 -24.74
CA PRO A 219 2.55 -7.38 -24.80
C PRO A 219 2.67 -5.94 -25.31
N PHE A 220 1.75 -5.48 -26.17
CA PHE A 220 1.75 -4.10 -26.69
C PHE A 220 1.43 -3.07 -25.59
N SER A 221 0.40 -3.32 -24.78
CA SER A 221 0.06 -2.44 -23.66
C SER A 221 1.05 -2.56 -22.51
N ALA A 222 1.66 -3.73 -22.28
CA ALA A 222 2.78 -3.87 -21.35
C ALA A 222 3.98 -2.98 -21.73
N LEU A 223 4.34 -2.92 -23.02
CA LEU A 223 5.35 -1.99 -23.54
C LEU A 223 4.90 -0.53 -23.37
N LEU A 224 3.66 -0.21 -23.74
CA LEU A 224 3.11 1.15 -23.61
C LEU A 224 3.14 1.64 -22.14
N LEU A 225 2.72 0.80 -21.18
CA LEU A 225 2.74 1.12 -19.76
C LEU A 225 4.17 1.26 -19.21
N THR A 226 5.12 0.49 -19.74
CA THR A 226 6.56 0.60 -19.40
C THR A 226 7.15 1.95 -19.78
N LEU A 227 6.65 2.61 -20.83
CA LEU A 227 7.09 3.94 -21.26
C LEU A 227 6.23 5.06 -20.66
N ALA A 228 4.91 4.88 -20.62
CA ALA A 228 3.95 5.90 -20.20
C ALA A 228 4.03 6.22 -18.71
N ILE A 229 4.26 5.22 -17.83
CA ILE A 229 4.36 5.47 -16.38
C ILE A 229 5.60 6.34 -16.06
N PRO A 230 6.82 6.01 -16.52
CA PRO A 230 7.97 6.91 -16.40
C PRO A 230 7.74 8.32 -16.95
N LEU A 231 7.19 8.45 -18.16
CA LEU A 231 6.98 9.74 -18.81
C LEU A 231 5.98 10.62 -18.04
N PHE A 232 4.84 10.04 -17.63
CA PHE A 232 3.83 10.73 -16.82
C PHE A 232 4.40 11.19 -15.48
N MET A 233 5.19 10.35 -14.82
CA MET A 233 5.75 10.66 -13.52
C MET A 233 6.88 11.69 -13.58
N PHE A 234 7.74 11.60 -14.58
CA PHE A 234 8.75 12.63 -14.85
C PHE A 234 8.07 13.98 -15.13
N ALA A 235 7.10 14.03 -16.05
CA ALA A 235 6.39 15.26 -16.39
C ALA A 235 5.68 15.89 -15.18
N THR A 236 4.89 15.11 -14.42
CA THR A 236 4.16 15.63 -13.25
C THR A 236 5.08 16.15 -12.14
N ASN A 237 6.27 15.55 -11.93
CA ASN A 237 7.21 16.06 -10.94
C ASN A 237 8.03 17.23 -11.49
N HIS A 238 8.56 17.15 -12.71
CA HIS A 238 9.40 18.18 -13.33
C HIS A 238 8.67 19.52 -13.51
N PHE A 239 7.45 19.51 -14.08
CA PHE A 239 6.61 20.71 -14.22
C PHE A 239 6.07 21.26 -12.88
N CYS A 240 6.48 20.70 -11.75
CA CYS A 240 6.21 21.19 -10.40
C CYS A 240 7.48 21.22 -9.51
N SER A 241 8.68 21.20 -10.14
CA SER A 241 9.96 21.10 -9.43
C SER A 241 11.09 21.79 -10.20
N GLY A 242 11.31 23.07 -9.91
CA GLY A 242 12.41 23.86 -10.46
C GLY A 242 12.20 25.35 -10.18
N ALA A 243 13.18 26.20 -10.46
CA ALA A 243 12.99 27.65 -10.33
C ALA A 243 11.97 28.20 -11.35
N ALA A 244 12.06 27.74 -12.60
CA ALA A 244 11.17 28.13 -13.70
C ALA A 244 9.74 27.54 -13.61
N HIS A 245 9.56 26.45 -12.85
CA HIS A 245 8.29 25.70 -12.75
C HIS A 245 7.67 25.74 -11.35
N ARG A 246 7.99 26.78 -10.55
CA ARG A 246 7.44 26.96 -9.18
C ARG A 246 5.91 26.96 -9.11
N ASP A 247 5.21 27.48 -10.12
CA ASP A 247 3.74 27.56 -10.10
C ASP A 247 3.00 26.25 -10.39
N CYS A 248 3.71 25.16 -10.67
CA CYS A 248 3.13 23.84 -10.97
C CYS A 248 2.05 23.88 -12.07
N ARG A 249 2.34 24.59 -13.16
CA ARG A 249 1.51 24.71 -14.36
C ARG A 249 2.19 23.97 -15.52
N PHE A 250 1.41 23.22 -16.30
CA PHE A 250 1.87 22.63 -17.57
C PHE A 250 2.00 23.73 -18.64
N VAL A 251 3.08 24.50 -18.57
CA VAL A 251 3.47 25.46 -19.61
C VAL A 251 4.52 24.78 -20.48
N LEU A 252 4.23 24.62 -21.78
CA LEU A 252 5.20 24.04 -22.71
C LEU A 252 6.42 24.98 -22.81
N PRO A 253 7.65 24.49 -22.56
CA PRO A 253 8.82 25.34 -22.47
C PRO A 253 9.20 25.87 -23.85
N LYS A 254 9.31 27.20 -23.98
CA LYS A 254 9.67 27.86 -25.25
C LYS A 254 11.06 27.42 -25.77
N ASN A 255 11.99 27.13 -24.86
CA ASN A 255 13.35 26.70 -25.16
C ASN A 255 13.57 25.27 -24.65
N TRP A 256 13.78 24.31 -25.57
CA TRP A 256 13.99 22.89 -25.24
C TRP A 256 15.38 22.56 -24.68
N ASN A 257 16.23 23.56 -24.45
CA ASN A 257 17.62 23.36 -24.00
C ASN A 257 17.72 22.75 -22.59
N GLU A 258 16.75 23.00 -21.71
CA GLU A 258 16.67 22.35 -20.38
C GLU A 258 16.55 20.82 -20.50
N PHE A 259 15.82 20.33 -21.52
CA PHE A 259 15.64 18.90 -21.78
C PHE A 259 16.81 18.26 -22.52
N ARG A 260 17.72 19.07 -23.07
CA ARG A 260 18.98 18.62 -23.70
C ARG A 260 20.12 18.47 -22.69
N SER A 261 20.07 19.17 -21.56
CA SER A 261 21.14 19.09 -20.56
C SER A 261 21.06 17.77 -19.76
N LEU A 262 22.15 17.00 -19.75
CA LEU A 262 22.24 15.76 -18.96
C LEU A 262 22.09 16.04 -17.46
N SER A 263 22.52 17.22 -16.99
CA SER A 263 22.42 17.65 -15.59
C SER A 263 20.97 17.85 -15.10
N THR A 264 19.99 17.95 -16.00
CA THR A 264 18.56 17.96 -15.65
C THR A 264 18.10 16.59 -15.12
N TYR A 265 18.76 15.52 -15.57
CA TYR A 265 18.37 14.13 -15.31
C TYR A 265 19.30 13.42 -14.31
N VAL A 266 20.61 13.64 -14.39
CA VAL A 266 21.62 12.96 -13.58
C VAL A 266 22.73 13.94 -13.15
N ASN A 267 23.00 13.99 -11.84
CA ASN A 267 24.21 14.59 -11.27
C ASN A 267 25.02 13.48 -10.57
N ARG A 268 26.36 13.55 -10.64
CA ARG A 268 27.28 12.58 -10.04
C ARG A 268 27.07 12.45 -8.53
N GLU A 269 26.92 13.56 -7.81
CA GLU A 269 26.74 13.61 -6.35
C GLU A 269 25.45 12.91 -5.88
N ILE A 270 24.39 13.05 -6.66
CA ILE A 270 23.07 12.51 -6.35
C ILE A 270 22.96 11.05 -6.81
N ALA A 271 23.69 10.67 -7.86
CA ALA A 271 23.89 9.27 -8.24
C ALA A 271 24.75 8.50 -7.22
N THR A 272 25.82 9.08 -6.67
CA THR A 272 26.61 8.45 -5.60
C THR A 272 25.82 8.33 -4.31
N PHE A 273 25.10 9.39 -3.90
CA PHE A 273 24.16 9.30 -2.78
C PHE A 273 23.13 8.18 -3.00
N TYR A 274 22.48 8.11 -4.17
CA TYR A 274 21.45 7.11 -4.42
C TYR A 274 21.99 5.68 -4.43
N GLY A 275 23.21 5.47 -4.98
CA GLY A 275 23.90 4.19 -4.92
C GLY A 275 24.23 3.75 -3.48
N LEU A 276 24.79 4.66 -2.68
CA LEU A 276 25.09 4.42 -1.26
C LEU A 276 23.81 4.17 -0.45
N TYR A 277 22.73 4.91 -0.72
CA TYR A 277 21.42 4.73 -0.12
C TYR A 277 20.83 3.34 -0.42
N LEU A 278 20.82 2.91 -1.68
CA LEU A 278 20.36 1.58 -2.06
C LEU A 278 21.20 0.47 -1.44
N PHE A 279 22.53 0.65 -1.37
CA PHE A 279 23.44 -0.30 -0.72
C PHE A 279 23.19 -0.40 0.79
N GLY A 280 23.07 0.74 1.48
CA GLY A 280 22.75 0.79 2.92
C GLY A 280 21.39 0.17 3.25
N VAL A 281 20.36 0.47 2.45
CA VAL A 281 19.04 -0.19 2.56
C VAL A 281 19.12 -1.69 2.32
N ALA A 282 19.90 -2.15 1.33
CA ALA A 282 20.09 -3.57 1.07
C ALA A 282 20.79 -4.29 2.24
N LEU A 283 21.83 -3.68 2.82
CA LEU A 283 22.55 -4.20 3.97
C LEU A 283 21.66 -4.27 5.22
N LEU A 284 20.94 -3.19 5.54
CA LEU A 284 20.01 -3.15 6.67
C LEU A 284 18.85 -4.15 6.49
N THR A 285 18.35 -4.33 5.27
CA THR A 285 17.29 -5.32 4.96
C THR A 285 17.80 -6.76 5.10
N ALA A 286 19.10 -7.01 4.93
CA ALA A 286 19.70 -8.33 5.09
C ALA A 286 19.91 -8.73 6.56
N LEU A 287 19.81 -7.80 7.52
CA LEU A 287 19.94 -8.11 8.94
C LEU A 287 18.76 -8.96 9.42
N PRO A 288 18.98 -10.09 10.13
CA PRO A 288 17.91 -10.97 10.61
C PRO A 288 17.10 -10.40 11.80
N ILE A 289 17.18 -9.08 12.03
CA ILE A 289 16.55 -8.36 13.14
C ILE A 289 15.14 -7.94 12.71
N GLY A 290 14.13 -8.77 12.94
CA GLY A 290 12.77 -8.45 12.53
C GLY A 290 11.75 -9.55 12.81
N ARG A 291 10.49 -9.31 12.43
CA ARG A 291 9.42 -10.29 12.59
C ARG A 291 9.51 -11.35 11.50
N VAL A 292 9.86 -12.58 11.88
CA VAL A 292 9.83 -13.73 10.97
C VAL A 292 8.38 -14.19 10.76
N VAL A 293 7.99 -14.42 9.50
CA VAL A 293 6.77 -15.16 9.14
C VAL A 293 7.16 -16.33 8.25
N ARG A 294 6.60 -17.51 8.55
CA ARG A 294 6.70 -18.71 7.72
C ARG A 294 5.44 -18.81 6.87
N LEU A 295 5.58 -18.93 5.56
CA LEU A 295 4.47 -19.19 4.64
C LEU A 295 4.57 -20.63 4.15
N ALA A 296 3.73 -21.50 4.71
CA ALA A 296 3.49 -22.83 4.16
C ALA A 296 2.76 -22.67 2.82
N HIS A 297 3.25 -23.32 1.76
CA HIS A 297 2.66 -23.26 0.43
C HIS A 297 2.16 -24.64 0.00
N GLU A 298 1.11 -24.66 -0.83
CA GLU A 298 0.56 -25.87 -1.46
C GLU A 298 1.61 -26.68 -2.26
N THR A 299 2.76 -26.06 -2.58
CA THR A 299 3.87 -26.63 -3.35
C THR A 299 5.17 -26.79 -2.53
N ARG A 300 5.05 -27.31 -1.30
CA ARG A 300 6.12 -28.00 -0.52
C ARG A 300 7.42 -27.24 -0.17
N GLN A 301 7.60 -25.98 -0.60
CA GLN A 301 8.69 -25.11 -0.15
C GLN A 301 8.18 -24.14 0.93
N ASP A 302 8.59 -24.35 2.18
CA ASP A 302 8.37 -23.37 3.26
C ASP A 302 9.19 -22.11 2.99
N ARG A 303 8.52 -20.98 2.76
CA ARG A 303 9.19 -19.69 2.51
C ARG A 303 9.18 -18.84 3.77
N THR A 304 10.36 -18.66 4.35
CA THR A 304 10.62 -17.73 5.46
C THR A 304 10.86 -16.31 4.95
N TYR A 305 10.22 -15.34 5.59
CA TYR A 305 10.41 -13.91 5.34
C TYR A 305 10.67 -13.18 6.66
N THR A 306 11.74 -12.38 6.69
CA THR A 306 12.14 -11.50 7.79
C THR A 306 11.69 -10.08 7.48
N PHE A 307 10.68 -9.58 8.19
CA PHE A 307 10.17 -8.21 8.01
C PHE A 307 10.83 -7.26 9.02
N ASN A 308 11.63 -6.31 8.52
CA ASN A 308 12.53 -5.46 9.31
C ASN A 308 12.50 -3.98 8.90
N GLY A 309 11.48 -3.52 8.17
CA GLY A 309 11.43 -2.16 7.60
C GLY A 309 11.55 -1.01 8.61
N ILE A 310 11.14 -1.20 9.87
CA ILE A 310 11.39 -0.21 10.94
C ILE A 310 12.88 -0.11 11.31
N VAL A 311 13.61 -1.23 11.34
CA VAL A 311 15.07 -1.24 11.56
C VAL A 311 15.77 -0.55 10.39
N VAL A 312 15.30 -0.77 9.15
CA VAL A 312 15.83 -0.08 7.97
C VAL A 312 15.56 1.44 8.03
N ALA A 313 14.35 1.85 8.42
CA ALA A 313 14.00 3.27 8.56
C ALA A 313 14.76 3.98 9.68
N VAL A 314 14.94 3.33 10.85
CA VAL A 314 15.75 3.89 11.95
C VAL A 314 17.23 3.93 11.56
N GLY A 315 17.78 2.86 10.99
CA GLY A 315 19.19 2.80 10.58
C GLY A 315 19.55 3.81 9.48
N THR A 316 18.66 4.02 8.50
CA THR A 316 18.85 5.08 7.49
C THR A 316 18.64 6.48 8.07
N GLY A 317 17.68 6.68 8.98
CA GLY A 317 17.52 7.94 9.71
C GLY A 317 18.75 8.31 10.54
N LEU A 318 19.35 7.34 11.23
CA LEU A 318 20.62 7.50 11.95
C LEU A 318 21.78 7.80 11.00
N GLY A 319 21.87 7.12 9.85
CA GLY A 319 22.87 7.43 8.83
C GLY A 319 22.76 8.87 8.28
N VAL A 320 21.53 9.35 8.06
CA VAL A 320 21.24 10.73 7.66
C VAL A 320 21.61 11.72 8.77
N PHE A 321 21.28 11.42 10.03
CA PHE A 321 21.66 12.24 11.19
C PHE A 321 23.18 12.35 11.35
N VAL A 322 23.91 11.23 11.26
CA VAL A 322 25.38 11.21 11.36
C VAL A 322 26.02 12.01 10.21
N ALA A 323 25.50 11.91 8.98
CA ALA A 323 26.00 12.69 7.86
C ALA A 323 25.80 14.20 8.03
N GLU A 324 24.59 14.64 8.42
CA GLU A 324 24.26 16.07 8.55
C GLU A 324 24.90 16.71 9.80
N TYR A 325 24.82 16.06 10.96
CA TYR A 325 25.23 16.66 12.24
C TYR A 325 26.68 16.34 12.62
N CYS A 326 27.14 15.09 12.47
CA CYS A 326 28.49 14.70 12.88
C CYS A 326 29.53 15.07 11.81
N TYR A 327 29.25 14.77 10.54
CA TYR A 327 30.16 15.07 9.42
C TYR A 327 29.91 16.43 8.75
N LYS A 328 28.88 17.19 9.17
CA LYS A 328 28.51 18.50 8.62
C LYS A 328 28.27 18.50 7.10
N PHE A 329 27.97 17.34 6.51
CA PHE A 329 27.66 17.22 5.09
C PHE A 329 26.18 17.56 4.86
N PRO A 330 25.83 18.53 3.98
CA PRO A 330 24.47 19.06 3.85
C PRO A 330 23.54 18.12 3.05
N LEU A 331 23.41 16.89 3.51
CA LEU A 331 22.68 15.79 2.90
C LEU A 331 21.20 16.14 2.67
N LEU A 332 20.52 16.73 3.65
CA LEU A 332 19.14 17.18 3.52
C LEU A 332 19.01 18.23 2.40
N SER A 333 20.02 19.08 2.22
CA SER A 333 20.08 20.03 1.09
C SER A 333 20.21 19.30 -0.24
N VAL A 334 21.22 18.43 -0.38
CA VAL A 334 21.50 17.63 -1.59
C VAL A 334 20.29 16.79 -2.01
N VAL A 335 19.69 16.04 -1.09
CA VAL A 335 18.50 15.19 -1.34
C VAL A 335 17.30 16.04 -1.80
N SER A 336 17.07 17.19 -1.17
CA SER A 336 15.95 18.07 -1.53
C SER A 336 16.14 18.75 -2.90
N ARG A 337 17.38 19.12 -3.25
CA ARG A 337 17.74 19.72 -4.54
C ARG A 337 17.72 18.68 -5.67
N GLY A 338 18.12 17.45 -5.35
CA GLY A 338 18.18 16.32 -6.27
C GLY A 338 16.86 15.58 -6.53
N TYR A 339 15.73 16.03 -5.98
CA TYR A 339 14.44 15.32 -6.03
C TYR A 339 14.05 14.80 -7.44
N ASN A 340 14.15 15.61 -8.49
CA ASN A 340 13.83 15.17 -9.87
C ASN A 340 14.84 14.13 -10.39
N GLN A 341 16.13 14.31 -10.09
CA GLN A 341 17.18 13.40 -10.52
C GLN A 341 17.08 12.05 -9.79
N LEU A 342 16.66 12.06 -8.51
CA LEU A 342 16.35 10.85 -7.75
C LEU A 342 15.17 10.06 -8.34
N LEU A 343 14.15 10.74 -8.90
CA LEU A 343 13.06 10.08 -9.64
C LEU A 343 13.56 9.44 -10.94
N VAL A 344 14.41 10.12 -11.70
CA VAL A 344 15.00 9.56 -12.93
C VAL A 344 15.90 8.36 -12.57
N LEU A 345 16.74 8.49 -11.56
CA LEU A 345 17.62 7.42 -11.08
C LEU A 345 16.84 6.23 -10.52
N SER A 346 15.73 6.42 -9.81
CA SER A 346 14.90 5.31 -9.32
C SER A 346 14.22 4.56 -10.47
N ILE A 347 13.69 5.28 -11.47
CA ILE A 347 13.12 4.70 -12.68
C ILE A 347 14.18 3.91 -13.46
N LEU A 348 15.37 4.49 -13.67
CA LEU A 348 16.47 3.82 -14.36
C LEU A 348 16.92 2.55 -13.60
N ALA A 349 17.08 2.63 -12.28
CA ALA A 349 17.41 1.48 -11.45
C ALA A 349 16.34 0.38 -11.50
N ALA A 350 15.05 0.74 -11.51
CA ALA A 350 13.94 -0.20 -11.68
C ALA A 350 13.93 -0.89 -13.06
N LEU A 351 14.18 -0.15 -14.14
CA LEU A 351 14.27 -0.71 -15.49
C LEU A 351 15.47 -1.67 -15.60
N VAL A 352 16.65 -1.25 -15.17
CA VAL A 352 17.87 -2.10 -15.14
C VAL A 352 17.66 -3.34 -14.27
N ALA A 353 17.10 -3.21 -13.07
CA ALA A 353 16.80 -4.34 -12.20
C ALA A 353 15.81 -5.33 -12.82
N SER A 354 14.82 -4.86 -13.60
CA SER A 354 13.87 -5.73 -14.28
C SER A 354 14.53 -6.54 -15.41
N VAL A 355 15.43 -5.92 -16.18
CA VAL A 355 16.23 -6.59 -17.22
C VAL A 355 17.19 -7.61 -16.60
N LEU A 356 17.90 -7.24 -15.52
CA LEU A 356 18.81 -8.15 -14.82
C LEU A 356 18.07 -9.36 -14.22
N ALA A 357 16.90 -9.15 -13.61
CA ALA A 357 16.06 -10.24 -13.12
C ALA A 357 15.58 -11.15 -14.27
N PHE A 358 15.11 -10.57 -15.37
CA PHE A 358 14.67 -11.33 -16.55
C PHE A 358 15.81 -12.16 -17.15
N LEU A 359 17.01 -11.60 -17.30
CA LEU A 359 18.19 -12.33 -17.76
C LEU A 359 18.58 -13.45 -16.79
N ARG A 360 18.58 -13.20 -15.48
CA ARG A 360 18.83 -14.23 -14.46
C ARG A 360 17.85 -15.41 -14.56
N THR A 361 16.56 -15.16 -14.86
CA THR A 361 15.57 -16.24 -14.97
C THR A 361 15.81 -17.23 -16.13
N ARG A 362 16.71 -16.91 -17.07
CA ARG A 362 17.17 -17.87 -18.10
C ARG A 362 17.89 -19.08 -17.48
N TYR A 363 18.58 -18.87 -16.36
CA TYR A 363 19.35 -19.89 -15.63
C TYR A 363 18.59 -20.48 -14.42
N ALA A 364 17.35 -20.03 -14.17
CA ALA A 364 16.53 -20.53 -13.07
C ALA A 364 15.74 -21.78 -13.48
N GLU A 365 15.52 -22.69 -12.52
CA GLU A 365 14.72 -23.90 -12.70
C GLU A 365 13.27 -23.58 -13.12
N PRO A 366 12.61 -24.43 -13.93
CA PRO A 366 11.22 -24.21 -14.34
C PRO A 366 10.24 -24.06 -13.17
N GLN A 367 10.42 -24.84 -12.10
CA GLN A 367 9.54 -24.90 -10.93
C GLN A 367 9.53 -23.62 -10.08
N GLN A 368 10.53 -22.75 -10.25
CA GLN A 368 10.63 -21.48 -9.51
C GLN A 368 10.00 -20.30 -10.27
N LYS A 369 9.55 -20.50 -11.51
CA LYS A 369 9.10 -19.42 -12.40
C LYS A 369 7.66 -19.02 -12.12
N ASN A 370 7.41 -17.72 -12.23
CA ASN A 370 6.09 -17.13 -12.13
C ASN A 370 5.20 -17.58 -13.30
N HIS A 371 4.13 -18.30 -13.01
CA HIS A 371 3.18 -18.80 -14.02
C HIS A 371 2.53 -17.66 -14.83
N TYR A 372 2.20 -16.53 -14.17
CA TYR A 372 1.72 -15.29 -14.81
C TYR A 372 2.69 -14.64 -15.81
N ALA A 373 3.94 -15.10 -15.91
CA ALA A 373 5.01 -14.50 -16.72
C ALA A 373 5.75 -15.52 -17.60
N CYS A 374 5.09 -16.61 -17.98
CA CYS A 374 5.60 -17.65 -18.88
C CYS A 374 4.78 -17.71 -20.20
N THR A 375 4.42 -16.55 -20.75
CA THR A 375 3.57 -16.45 -21.95
C THR A 375 4.32 -16.72 -23.26
N GLY A 376 5.65 -16.81 -23.21
CA GLY A 376 6.51 -16.88 -24.39
C GLY A 376 6.78 -15.52 -25.04
N SER A 377 6.01 -14.48 -24.72
CA SER A 377 6.22 -13.13 -25.25
C SER A 377 7.16 -12.32 -24.35
N VAL A 378 8.36 -12.02 -24.86
CA VAL A 378 9.47 -11.40 -24.10
C VAL A 378 9.07 -10.09 -23.40
N LEU A 379 8.30 -9.23 -24.08
CA LEU A 379 7.88 -7.93 -23.55
C LEU A 379 6.94 -8.07 -22.34
N TYR A 380 5.97 -8.99 -22.40
CA TYR A 380 5.03 -9.21 -21.30
C TYR A 380 5.70 -9.96 -20.15
N ASP A 381 6.51 -10.99 -20.44
CA ASP A 381 7.22 -11.76 -19.42
C ASP A 381 8.25 -10.89 -18.64
N LEU A 382 8.83 -9.87 -19.27
CA LEU A 382 9.66 -8.83 -18.63
C LEU A 382 8.81 -7.90 -17.74
N TYR A 383 7.65 -7.47 -18.23
CA TYR A 383 6.74 -6.60 -17.49
C TYR A 383 6.15 -7.28 -16.24
N ALA A 384 5.61 -8.49 -16.40
CA ALA A 384 4.99 -9.27 -15.33
C ALA A 384 6.02 -9.89 -14.35
N GLY A 385 7.22 -10.24 -14.84
CA GLY A 385 8.33 -10.73 -14.04
C GLY A 385 8.34 -12.24 -13.83
N ARG A 386 9.35 -12.92 -14.39
CA ARG A 386 9.52 -14.38 -14.38
C ARG A 386 9.91 -15.02 -13.05
N ASP A 387 10.42 -14.26 -12.09
CA ASP A 387 10.67 -14.71 -10.71
C ASP A 387 9.70 -14.00 -9.77
N VAL A 388 9.12 -14.72 -8.81
CA VAL A 388 8.20 -14.13 -7.83
C VAL A 388 8.96 -13.46 -6.68
N ASN A 389 10.10 -13.99 -6.23
CA ASN A 389 10.87 -13.49 -5.09
C ASN A 389 12.38 -13.80 -5.25
N PRO A 390 13.10 -13.12 -6.15
CA PRO A 390 14.51 -13.38 -6.37
C PRO A 390 15.35 -13.06 -5.12
N LYS A 391 16.08 -14.07 -4.64
CA LYS A 391 17.09 -13.93 -3.58
C LYS A 391 18.50 -13.84 -4.18
N LEU A 392 19.28 -12.84 -3.81
CA LEU A 392 20.71 -12.77 -4.12
C LEU A 392 21.52 -13.31 -2.93
N LEU A 393 22.48 -14.20 -3.20
CA LEU A 393 23.26 -14.93 -2.19
C LEU A 393 22.41 -15.62 -1.10
N ASN A 394 21.17 -16.02 -1.43
CA ASN A 394 20.14 -16.57 -0.53
C ASN A 394 19.70 -15.68 0.66
N VAL A 395 20.42 -14.60 0.97
CA VAL A 395 20.10 -13.63 2.03
C VAL A 395 19.28 -12.45 1.50
N PHE A 396 19.75 -11.78 0.45
CA PHE A 396 19.19 -10.52 -0.03
C PHE A 396 17.91 -10.74 -0.86
N ASN A 397 16.74 -10.58 -0.24
CA ASN A 397 15.45 -10.59 -0.94
C ASN A 397 15.24 -9.27 -1.70
N LEU A 398 15.49 -9.27 -3.01
CA LEU A 398 15.49 -8.05 -3.83
C LEU A 398 14.12 -7.33 -3.83
N LYS A 399 13.03 -8.09 -3.68
CA LYS A 399 11.66 -7.56 -3.62
C LYS A 399 11.36 -6.81 -2.32
N LEU A 400 11.97 -7.25 -1.22
CA LEU A 400 11.88 -6.56 0.07
C LEU A 400 12.78 -5.33 0.11
N ILE A 401 14.00 -5.45 -0.42
CA ILE A 401 14.97 -4.34 -0.55
C ILE A 401 14.39 -3.18 -1.37
N THR A 402 13.74 -3.47 -2.49
CA THR A 402 13.11 -2.44 -3.34
C THR A 402 11.84 -1.84 -2.72
N TYR A 403 11.08 -2.62 -1.95
CA TYR A 403 9.97 -2.12 -1.14
C TYR A 403 10.45 -1.16 -0.02
N HIS A 404 11.52 -1.52 0.70
CA HIS A 404 12.15 -0.64 1.69
C HIS A 404 12.72 0.62 1.06
N ALA A 405 13.50 0.49 -0.02
CA ALA A 405 14.11 1.63 -0.70
C ALA A 405 13.07 2.65 -1.18
N SER A 406 11.89 2.18 -1.60
CA SER A 406 10.72 2.98 -1.94
C SER A 406 10.14 3.74 -0.74
N ILE A 407 9.75 3.03 0.32
CA ILE A 407 9.04 3.64 1.46
C ILE A 407 9.96 4.52 2.32
N VAL A 408 11.20 4.09 2.55
CA VAL A 408 12.19 4.85 3.33
C VAL A 408 12.61 6.13 2.60
N LEU A 409 12.66 6.14 1.26
CA LEU A 409 12.93 7.36 0.49
C LEU A 409 11.75 8.34 0.57
N GLY A 410 10.52 7.82 0.55
CA GLY A 410 9.32 8.63 0.82
C GLY A 410 9.30 9.20 2.23
N LEU A 411 9.74 8.42 3.22
CA LEU A 411 9.83 8.83 4.62
C LEU A 411 10.90 9.93 4.79
N LEU A 412 12.05 9.78 4.12
CA LEU A 412 13.11 10.78 4.08
C LEU A 412 12.61 12.10 3.46
N PHE A 413 11.94 12.06 2.30
CA PHE A 413 11.45 13.30 1.68
C PHE A 413 10.38 14.01 2.53
N ASN A 414 9.37 13.29 3.04
CA ASN A 414 8.33 13.91 3.85
C ASN A 414 8.85 14.32 5.24
N GLY A 415 9.83 13.61 5.80
CA GLY A 415 10.57 14.01 6.99
C GLY A 415 11.38 15.29 6.79
N ILE A 416 12.05 15.47 5.64
CA ILE A 416 12.73 16.72 5.28
C ILE A 416 11.74 17.88 5.16
N ILE A 417 10.56 17.65 4.58
CA ILE A 417 9.49 18.67 4.52
C ILE A 417 9.01 19.02 5.93
N LEU A 418 8.74 18.01 6.78
CA LEU A 418 8.29 18.22 8.16
C LEU A 418 9.33 19.03 8.96
N TYR A 419 10.58 18.59 8.95
CA TYR A 419 11.70 19.25 9.66
C TYR A 419 11.89 20.72 9.23
N ARG A 420 11.81 21.02 7.93
CA ARG A 420 11.99 22.40 7.43
C ARG A 420 10.83 23.36 7.70
N ASN A 421 9.66 22.85 8.09
CA ASN A 421 8.51 23.66 8.47
C ASN A 421 8.30 23.70 10.00
N LEU A 422 9.23 23.11 10.77
CA LEU A 422 9.31 23.21 12.22
C LEU A 422 10.39 24.24 12.60
N HIS A 423 9.97 25.36 13.15
CA HIS A 423 10.84 26.41 13.66
C HIS A 423 10.96 26.28 15.17
N PHE A 424 12.09 25.72 15.61
CA PHE A 424 12.49 25.69 17.01
C PHE A 424 13.02 27.07 17.42
N ALA A 425 12.45 27.67 18.47
CA ALA A 425 13.02 28.87 19.06
C ALA A 425 14.42 28.56 19.64
N ALA A 426 15.33 29.54 19.56
CA ALA A 426 16.61 29.46 20.26
C ALA A 426 16.37 29.39 21.78
N LEU A 427 17.10 28.53 22.49
CA LEU A 427 17.02 28.49 23.95
C LEU A 427 17.58 29.79 24.53
N PRO A 428 16.87 30.46 25.46
CA PRO A 428 17.43 31.55 26.24
C PRO A 428 18.66 31.08 27.03
N GLU A 429 19.64 31.96 27.21
CA GLU A 429 20.88 31.65 27.94
C GLU A 429 20.58 31.21 29.39
N THR A 430 19.55 31.78 30.02
CA THR A 430 19.03 31.41 31.35
C THR A 430 18.48 29.98 31.44
N LEU A 431 18.23 29.31 30.31
CA LEU A 431 17.82 27.90 30.22
C LEU A 431 18.93 27.01 29.62
N SER A 432 20.14 27.54 29.41
CA SER A 432 21.29 26.75 28.95
C SER A 432 21.77 25.76 30.02
N GLU A 433 21.72 26.16 31.29
CA GLU A 433 22.18 25.37 32.44
C GLU A 433 21.05 24.58 33.12
N ALA A 434 19.80 24.82 32.72
CA ALA A 434 18.61 24.14 33.25
C ALA A 434 18.61 22.63 32.92
N PRO A 435 17.94 21.79 33.73
CA PRO A 435 17.85 20.36 33.47
C PRO A 435 17.19 20.07 32.10
N LEU A 436 17.58 18.95 31.49
CA LEU A 436 17.16 18.56 30.14
C LEU A 436 15.63 18.55 29.94
N GLN A 437 14.86 18.31 31.00
CA GLN A 437 13.40 18.35 30.98
C GLN A 437 12.85 19.76 30.66
N ASP A 438 13.34 20.80 31.35
CA ASP A 438 12.91 22.19 31.13
C ASP A 438 13.35 22.71 29.76
N ARG A 439 14.54 22.28 29.32
CA ARG A 439 15.08 22.59 27.98
C ARG A 439 14.20 22.00 26.87
N LEU A 440 13.76 20.75 27.04
CA LEU A 440 12.80 20.11 26.13
C LEU A 440 11.40 20.72 26.23
N LEU A 441 10.93 21.07 27.42
CA LEU A 441 9.62 21.70 27.64
C LEU A 441 9.55 23.09 26.97
N HIS A 442 10.60 23.90 27.14
CA HIS A 442 10.72 25.21 26.50
C HIS A 442 10.76 25.08 24.98
N ALA A 443 11.60 24.17 24.46
CA ALA A 443 11.67 23.89 23.03
C ALA A 443 10.31 23.44 22.47
N ALA A 444 9.62 22.51 23.13
CA ALA A 444 8.32 22.00 22.74
C ALA A 444 7.21 23.06 22.76
N ARG A 445 7.19 23.92 23.78
CA ARG A 445 6.20 25.01 23.91
C ARG A 445 6.40 26.11 22.87
N ASN A 446 7.65 26.32 22.44
CA ASN A 446 8.03 27.37 21.49
C ASN A 446 8.33 26.82 20.07
N VAL A 447 7.89 25.60 19.75
CA VAL A 447 7.81 25.14 18.35
C VAL A 447 6.75 25.96 17.62
N SER A 448 7.17 26.70 16.61
CA SER A 448 6.28 27.32 15.63
C SER A 448 6.40 26.64 14.28
N GLY A 449 5.40 26.75 13.41
CA GLY A 449 5.43 26.11 12.11
C GLY A 449 4.17 26.37 11.30
N GLU A 450 4.27 26.27 9.98
CA GLU A 450 3.12 26.47 9.09
C GLU A 450 2.19 25.24 9.15
N PRO A 451 0.90 25.42 9.49
CA PRO A 451 0.03 24.29 9.81
C PRO A 451 -0.31 23.44 8.58
N ALA A 452 -0.46 24.04 7.40
CA ALA A 452 -0.80 23.28 6.18
C ALA A 452 0.34 22.36 5.70
N PRO A 453 1.61 22.82 5.58
CA PRO A 453 2.75 21.94 5.32
C PRO A 453 2.95 20.86 6.39
N LEU A 454 2.79 21.22 7.67
CA LEU A 454 2.98 20.30 8.79
C LEU A 454 1.95 19.16 8.77
N VAL A 455 0.66 19.47 8.55
CA VAL A 455 -0.40 18.47 8.41
C VAL A 455 -0.21 17.61 7.15
N ALA A 456 0.12 18.23 6.01
CA ALA A 456 0.30 17.49 4.75
C ALA A 456 1.46 16.49 4.82
N ALA A 457 2.63 16.92 5.31
CA ALA A 457 3.80 16.05 5.49
C ALA A 457 3.59 15.04 6.63
N GLY A 458 2.97 15.45 7.74
CA GLY A 458 2.71 14.59 8.89
C GLY A 458 1.79 13.41 8.56
N LEU A 459 0.72 13.65 7.78
CA LEU A 459 -0.18 12.58 7.34
C LEU A 459 0.52 11.60 6.38
N ALA A 460 1.37 12.10 5.48
CA ALA A 460 2.20 11.25 4.61
C ALA A 460 3.21 10.41 5.41
N VAL A 461 3.89 11.00 6.41
CA VAL A 461 4.78 10.29 7.34
C VAL A 461 4.03 9.20 8.11
N LEU A 462 2.85 9.50 8.67
CA LEU A 462 2.02 8.52 9.38
C LEU A 462 1.60 7.35 8.47
N TYR A 463 1.26 7.62 7.21
CA TYR A 463 0.93 6.58 6.22
C TYR A 463 2.13 5.69 5.87
N LEU A 464 3.34 6.26 5.80
CA LEU A 464 4.58 5.52 5.54
C LEU A 464 5.01 4.68 6.75
N LEU A 465 4.87 5.21 7.97
CA LEU A 465 5.11 4.47 9.20
C LEU A 465 4.11 3.30 9.37
N ASP A 466 2.83 3.49 9.02
CA ASP A 466 1.81 2.42 8.98
C ASP A 466 2.19 1.25 8.03
N LEU A 467 2.87 1.55 6.92
CA LEU A 467 3.38 0.53 6.00
C LEU A 467 4.58 -0.25 6.59
N LEU A 468 5.43 0.39 7.39
CA LEU A 468 6.61 -0.23 8.00
C LEU A 468 6.29 -1.00 9.29
N ILE A 469 5.52 -0.41 10.22
CA ILE A 469 5.15 -1.03 11.50
C ILE A 469 4.43 -2.37 11.27
N TYR A 470 3.57 -2.41 10.26
CA TYR A 470 2.77 -3.58 9.91
C TYR A 470 3.19 -4.22 8.59
N GLU A 471 4.45 -4.06 8.18
CA GLU A 471 5.04 -4.66 6.98
C GLU A 471 4.71 -6.16 6.87
N HIS A 472 4.76 -6.88 7.98
CA HIS A 472 4.44 -8.31 8.08
C HIS A 472 3.02 -8.70 7.59
N HIS A 473 2.06 -7.76 7.53
CA HIS A 473 0.77 -8.01 6.88
C HIS A 473 0.89 -8.24 5.35
N MET A 474 1.99 -7.82 4.74
CA MET A 474 2.32 -8.08 3.32
C MET A 474 2.60 -9.57 3.06
N ALA A 475 2.96 -10.35 4.08
CA ALA A 475 3.09 -11.81 3.99
C ALA A 475 1.82 -12.50 3.48
N ALA A 476 0.65 -11.95 3.82
CA ALA A 476 -0.67 -12.44 3.42
C ALA A 476 -1.21 -11.76 2.14
N SER A 477 -0.39 -10.96 1.44
CA SER A 477 -0.78 -10.22 0.23
C SER A 477 -0.49 -10.98 -1.07
N PHE A 478 -1.23 -10.67 -2.13
CA PHE A 478 -0.89 -11.14 -3.48
C PHE A 478 0.49 -10.61 -3.93
N GLU A 479 0.88 -9.39 -3.51
CA GLU A 479 2.14 -8.76 -3.94
C GLU A 479 3.34 -9.64 -3.63
N LEU A 480 3.51 -10.04 -2.37
CA LEU A 480 4.65 -10.87 -1.97
C LEU A 480 4.53 -12.30 -2.52
N GLN A 481 3.34 -12.90 -2.42
CA GLN A 481 3.11 -14.32 -2.68
C GLN A 481 3.12 -14.71 -4.16
N GLN A 482 2.66 -13.83 -5.06
CA GLN A 482 2.26 -14.21 -6.43
C GLN A 482 2.54 -13.13 -7.50
N GLU A 483 2.70 -11.84 -7.16
CA GLU A 483 3.11 -10.82 -8.15
C GLU A 483 4.60 -11.00 -8.50
N GLY A 484 4.97 -10.94 -9.78
CA GLY A 484 6.35 -11.12 -10.21
C GLY A 484 7.25 -9.92 -9.91
N TYR A 485 8.55 -10.18 -9.74
CA TYR A 485 9.60 -9.16 -9.71
C TYR A 485 9.94 -8.72 -11.14
N GLY A 486 8.96 -8.08 -11.78
CA GLY A 486 9.05 -7.55 -13.15
C GLY A 486 8.97 -6.03 -13.18
N THR A 487 9.01 -5.47 -14.38
CA THR A 487 8.95 -4.01 -14.59
C THR A 487 7.68 -3.38 -13.99
N GLN A 488 6.55 -4.09 -13.96
CA GLN A 488 5.29 -3.65 -13.33
C GLN A 488 5.42 -3.45 -11.80
N PHE A 489 6.14 -4.34 -11.11
CA PHE A 489 6.40 -4.19 -9.67
C PHE A 489 7.47 -3.11 -9.43
N LEU A 490 8.55 -3.15 -10.20
CA LEU A 490 9.71 -2.28 -9.99
C LEU A 490 9.43 -0.81 -10.27
N LEU A 491 8.73 -0.48 -11.37
CA LEU A 491 8.31 0.89 -11.64
C LEU A 491 7.34 1.40 -10.56
N ARG A 492 6.43 0.55 -10.06
CA ARG A 492 5.52 0.92 -8.96
C ARG A 492 6.31 1.33 -7.70
N GLN A 493 7.34 0.58 -7.32
CA GLN A 493 8.17 0.93 -6.16
C GLN A 493 9.05 2.17 -6.42
N ALA A 494 9.68 2.29 -7.58
CA ALA A 494 10.52 3.44 -7.92
C ALA A 494 9.77 4.79 -7.93
N VAL A 495 8.50 4.76 -8.32
CA VAL A 495 7.63 5.92 -8.47
C VAL A 495 6.88 6.29 -7.19
N PHE A 496 6.50 5.31 -6.37
CA PHE A 496 5.67 5.48 -5.16
C PHE A 496 6.06 6.66 -4.25
N PRO A 497 7.33 6.84 -3.83
CA PRO A 497 7.68 7.94 -2.93
C PRO A 497 7.45 9.32 -3.56
N PHE A 498 7.57 9.46 -4.88
CA PHE A 498 7.41 10.72 -5.59
C PHE A 498 5.93 11.09 -5.78
N ILE A 499 5.05 10.11 -6.01
CA ILE A 499 3.60 10.35 -6.02
C ILE A 499 3.14 10.90 -4.66
N LEU A 500 3.48 10.18 -3.58
CA LEU A 500 3.00 10.52 -2.23
C LEU A 500 3.52 11.87 -1.76
N THR A 501 4.76 12.22 -2.13
CA THR A 501 5.43 13.45 -1.71
C THR A 501 5.00 14.68 -2.53
N LEU A 502 4.54 14.53 -3.78
CA LEU A 502 4.33 15.68 -4.68
C LEU A 502 3.34 16.71 -4.13
N LEU A 503 2.26 16.27 -3.46
CA LEU A 503 1.25 17.17 -2.87
C LEU A 503 1.71 17.82 -1.54
N PRO A 504 2.27 17.10 -0.54
CA PRO A 504 2.95 17.72 0.60
C PRO A 504 4.06 18.72 0.18
N LYS A 505 4.84 18.37 -0.84
CA LYS A 505 5.87 19.25 -1.42
C LYS A 505 5.27 20.52 -2.02
N TYR A 506 4.17 20.41 -2.76
CA TYR A 506 3.44 21.55 -3.33
C TYR A 506 2.96 22.52 -2.24
N VAL A 507 2.32 21.98 -1.20
CA VAL A 507 1.82 22.74 -0.04
C VAL A 507 2.97 23.49 0.67
N ALA A 508 4.10 22.82 0.89
CA ALA A 508 5.29 23.40 1.52
C ALA A 508 6.02 24.43 0.63
N ALA A 509 6.05 24.22 -0.70
CA ALA A 509 6.74 25.13 -1.62
C ALA A 509 6.01 26.47 -1.81
N HIS A 510 4.68 26.49 -1.62
CA HIS A 510 3.86 27.69 -1.77
C HIS A 510 3.48 28.41 -0.48
N LYS A 511 3.79 27.85 0.70
CA LYS A 511 3.43 28.41 2.01
C LYS A 511 1.95 28.77 2.08
N LEU A 512 1.08 27.76 2.06
CA LEU A 512 -0.39 27.93 2.10
C LEU A 512 -0.89 28.41 3.47
N THR A 513 -0.66 29.69 3.75
CA THR A 513 -0.99 30.39 5.01
C THR A 513 -2.48 30.69 5.18
N GLU A 514 -3.23 30.82 4.08
CA GLU A 514 -4.66 31.18 4.09
C GLU A 514 -5.61 30.00 4.39
N VAL A 515 -5.09 28.80 4.64
CA VAL A 515 -5.92 27.61 4.88
C VAL A 515 -6.40 27.58 6.34
N PRO A 516 -7.72 27.64 6.61
CA PRO A 516 -8.26 27.66 7.96
C PRO A 516 -8.12 26.28 8.62
N LEU A 517 -7.92 26.28 9.94
CA LEU A 517 -7.63 25.06 10.72
C LEU A 517 -8.73 23.98 10.59
N TRP A 518 -10.01 24.36 10.41
CA TRP A 518 -11.09 23.41 10.19
C TRP A 518 -10.94 22.60 8.90
N ALA A 519 -10.37 23.19 7.84
CA ALA A 519 -10.14 22.50 6.57
C ALA A 519 -8.98 21.50 6.69
N LEU A 520 -7.93 21.87 7.43
CA LEU A 520 -6.83 20.97 7.78
C LEU A 520 -7.30 19.81 8.65
N ALA A 521 -8.16 20.09 9.64
CA ALA A 521 -8.78 19.07 10.49
C ALA A 521 -9.67 18.11 9.67
N LEU A 522 -10.42 18.61 8.68
CA LEU A 522 -11.21 17.77 7.77
C LEU A 522 -10.32 16.88 6.88
N CYS A 523 -9.24 17.42 6.31
CA CYS A 523 -8.25 16.64 5.56
C CYS A 523 -7.63 15.54 6.44
N ALA A 524 -7.26 15.86 7.67
CA ALA A 524 -6.73 14.90 8.64
C ALA A 524 -7.76 13.82 9.01
N LEU A 525 -9.02 14.19 9.24
CA LEU A 525 -10.10 13.24 9.52
C LEU A 525 -10.28 12.23 8.39
N VAL A 526 -10.33 12.69 7.13
CA VAL A 526 -10.43 11.81 5.95
C VAL A 526 -9.21 10.87 5.85
N ALA A 527 -8.00 11.38 6.09
CA ALA A 527 -6.78 10.58 6.11
C ALA A 527 -6.81 9.51 7.22
N PHE A 528 -7.15 9.87 8.45
CA PHE A 528 -7.25 8.93 9.58
C PHE A 528 -8.33 7.87 9.35
N THR A 529 -9.51 8.25 8.84
CA THR A 529 -10.55 7.29 8.44
C THR A 529 -10.03 6.31 7.38
N GLY A 530 -9.32 6.80 6.36
CA GLY A 530 -8.68 5.97 5.35
C GLY A 530 -7.64 5.00 5.94
N LEU A 531 -6.81 5.48 6.86
CA LEU A 531 -5.78 4.68 7.53
C LEU A 531 -6.39 3.56 8.38
N ILE A 532 -7.40 3.89 9.20
CA ILE A 532 -8.10 2.94 10.06
C ILE A 532 -8.85 1.89 9.22
N LEU A 533 -9.50 2.29 8.12
CA LEU A 533 -10.17 1.37 7.20
C LEU A 533 -9.19 0.41 6.51
N LYS A 534 -8.06 0.93 5.99
CA LYS A 534 -6.96 0.13 5.42
C LYS A 534 -6.42 -0.86 6.45
N ARG A 535 -6.07 -0.37 7.64
CA ARG A 535 -5.43 -1.12 8.73
C ARG A 535 -6.32 -2.23 9.26
N SER A 536 -7.59 -1.95 9.54
CA SER A 536 -8.56 -2.93 10.05
C SER A 536 -8.84 -4.03 9.01
N ALA A 537 -9.13 -3.65 7.75
CA ALA A 537 -9.35 -4.59 6.65
C ALA A 537 -8.16 -5.54 6.45
N GLN A 538 -6.95 -4.99 6.37
CA GLN A 538 -5.74 -5.80 6.14
C GLN A 538 -5.36 -6.64 7.37
N ARG A 539 -5.64 -6.19 8.61
CA ARG A 539 -5.44 -6.98 9.84
C ARG A 539 -6.31 -8.22 9.88
N ILE A 540 -7.61 -8.10 9.57
CA ILE A 540 -8.54 -9.24 9.50
C ILE A 540 -8.05 -10.25 8.45
N LYS A 541 -7.73 -9.75 7.24
CA LYS A 541 -7.23 -10.55 6.11
C LYS A 541 -5.90 -11.24 6.40
N TYR A 542 -5.00 -10.62 7.17
CA TYR A 542 -3.74 -11.23 7.61
C TYR A 542 -3.98 -12.33 8.64
N LEU A 543 -4.72 -12.05 9.72
CA LEU A 543 -5.00 -13.04 10.76
C LEU A 543 -5.71 -14.28 10.19
N TYR A 544 -6.74 -14.08 9.37
CA TYR A 544 -7.50 -15.16 8.74
C TYR A 544 -6.67 -16.05 7.80
N ARG A 545 -5.64 -15.47 7.15
CA ARG A 545 -4.71 -16.20 6.26
C ARG A 545 -3.54 -16.86 7.01
N LEU A 546 -3.28 -16.46 8.24
CA LEU A 546 -2.26 -17.06 9.10
C LEU A 546 -2.83 -18.27 9.86
N ASP A 547 -4.02 -18.11 10.43
CA ASP A 547 -4.74 -19.15 11.16
C ASP A 547 -6.27 -18.90 11.08
N PRO A 548 -7.01 -19.64 10.24
CA PRO A 548 -8.47 -19.49 10.11
C PRO A 548 -9.26 -20.10 11.28
N LEU A 549 -8.62 -20.86 12.18
CA LEU A 549 -9.20 -21.45 13.39
C LEU A 549 -8.80 -20.69 14.66
N GLY A 550 -8.02 -19.61 14.52
CA GLY A 550 -7.52 -18.83 15.64
C GLY A 550 -8.64 -18.09 16.37
N LYS A 551 -8.57 -18.06 17.71
CA LYS A 551 -9.59 -17.47 18.61
C LYS A 551 -10.02 -16.02 18.29
N LYS A 552 -9.26 -15.29 17.46
CA LYS A 552 -9.54 -13.90 17.02
C LYS A 552 -10.28 -13.80 15.68
N VAL A 553 -10.54 -14.93 15.00
CA VAL A 553 -11.25 -15.02 13.71
C VAL A 553 -12.30 -16.13 13.64
N VAL A 554 -12.33 -17.04 14.62
CA VAL A 554 -13.47 -17.93 14.87
C VAL A 554 -14.75 -17.10 15.04
N GLY A 555 -15.81 -17.46 14.32
CA GLY A 555 -17.08 -16.71 14.28
C GLY A 555 -17.18 -15.62 13.21
N LEU A 556 -16.14 -15.37 12.39
CA LEU A 556 -16.27 -14.44 11.27
C LEU A 556 -17.08 -15.03 10.10
N GLU A 557 -18.12 -14.31 9.67
CA GLU A 557 -18.93 -14.64 8.50
C GLU A 557 -18.07 -14.80 7.23
N THR A 558 -18.13 -16.01 6.64
CA THR A 558 -17.36 -16.38 5.45
C THR A 558 -18.13 -17.31 4.53
N TYR A 559 -17.98 -17.15 3.21
CA TYR A 559 -18.44 -18.14 2.23
C TYR A 559 -17.34 -19.16 1.92
N PRO A 560 -17.62 -20.47 1.94
CA PRO A 560 -16.70 -21.48 1.45
C PRO A 560 -16.59 -21.45 -0.08
N THR A 561 -15.43 -21.83 -0.62
CA THR A 561 -15.24 -22.14 -2.04
C THR A 561 -14.79 -23.59 -2.20
N TYR A 562 -15.03 -24.19 -3.37
CA TYR A 562 -14.69 -25.59 -3.66
C TYR A 562 -13.20 -25.93 -3.51
N GLN A 563 -12.32 -24.91 -3.50
CA GLN A 563 -10.87 -25.04 -3.31
C GLN A 563 -10.45 -25.04 -1.82
N GLY A 564 -11.39 -25.25 -0.88
CA GLY A 564 -11.13 -25.22 0.58
C GLY A 564 -10.84 -23.83 1.15
N ARG A 565 -10.75 -22.81 0.29
CA ARG A 565 -10.55 -21.41 0.68
C ARG A 565 -11.89 -20.77 1.06
N ARG A 566 -11.83 -19.65 1.77
CA ARG A 566 -13.03 -18.95 2.27
C ARG A 566 -12.95 -17.45 1.98
N LEU A 567 -14.09 -16.85 1.60
CA LEU A 567 -14.24 -15.43 1.27
C LEU A 567 -14.82 -14.68 2.47
N LEU A 568 -14.22 -13.53 2.84
CA LEU A 568 -14.63 -12.71 3.98
C LEU A 568 -15.87 -11.86 3.64
N VAL A 569 -16.92 -11.99 4.46
CA VAL A 569 -18.19 -11.22 4.34
C VAL A 569 -18.41 -10.30 5.56
N THR A 570 -17.43 -10.22 6.46
CA THR A 570 -17.54 -9.57 7.77
C THR A 570 -17.03 -8.11 7.80
N HIS A 571 -17.57 -7.31 8.73
CA HIS A 571 -17.21 -5.90 8.93
C HIS A 571 -17.23 -5.09 7.61
N ALA A 572 -16.16 -4.38 7.28
CA ALA A 572 -16.05 -3.60 6.04
C ALA A 572 -16.14 -4.47 4.77
N TRP A 573 -15.77 -5.76 4.84
CA TRP A 573 -15.89 -6.71 3.72
C TRP A 573 -17.34 -7.10 3.41
N ARG A 574 -18.31 -6.73 4.27
CA ARG A 574 -19.75 -6.86 4.01
C ARG A 574 -20.29 -5.79 3.07
N TYR A 575 -19.69 -4.60 3.11
CA TYR A 575 -20.18 -3.41 2.39
C TYR A 575 -19.48 -3.20 1.05
N VAL A 576 -18.19 -3.53 0.98
CA VAL A 576 -17.36 -3.41 -0.23
C VAL A 576 -16.41 -4.59 -0.36
N ARG A 577 -16.16 -5.05 -1.59
CA ARG A 577 -15.29 -6.22 -1.83
C ARG A 577 -13.80 -5.93 -1.58
N GLN A 578 -13.33 -4.68 -1.58
CA GLN A 578 -11.91 -4.32 -1.35
C GLN A 578 -11.73 -3.09 -0.41
N PRO A 579 -12.15 -3.15 0.87
CA PRO A 579 -12.09 -2.01 1.80
C PRO A 579 -10.68 -1.49 2.05
N ASN A 580 -9.65 -2.33 1.90
CA ASN A 580 -8.26 -1.89 2.00
C ASN A 580 -7.88 -0.88 0.89
N TYR A 581 -8.38 -1.05 -0.34
CA TYR A 581 -8.14 -0.09 -1.42
C TYR A 581 -8.97 1.19 -1.25
N VAL A 582 -10.14 1.11 -0.60
CA VAL A 582 -10.92 2.30 -0.21
C VAL A 582 -10.14 3.15 0.79
N GLY A 583 -9.51 2.53 1.78
CA GLY A 583 -8.65 3.22 2.73
C GLY A 583 -7.43 3.90 2.08
N GLU A 584 -6.81 3.24 1.09
CA GLU A 584 -5.71 3.79 0.29
C GLU A 584 -6.16 4.93 -0.65
N ILE A 585 -7.37 4.84 -1.23
CA ILE A 585 -8.00 5.93 -1.99
C ILE A 585 -8.26 7.13 -1.09
N LEU A 586 -8.89 6.93 0.08
CA LEU A 586 -9.16 8.01 1.05
C LEU A 586 -7.88 8.73 1.47
N GLN A 587 -6.82 7.99 1.79
CA GLN A 587 -5.47 8.55 2.05
C GLN A 587 -4.93 9.36 0.85
N SER A 588 -5.08 8.85 -0.37
CA SER A 588 -4.61 9.52 -1.59
C SER A 588 -5.35 10.82 -1.93
N VAL A 589 -6.65 10.92 -1.56
CA VAL A 589 -7.47 12.10 -1.85
C VAL A 589 -7.61 13.06 -0.67
N ALA A 590 -7.22 12.67 0.55
CA ALA A 590 -7.40 13.44 1.77
C ALA A 590 -6.83 14.87 1.71
N LEU A 591 -5.74 15.07 0.97
CA LEU A 591 -5.06 16.37 0.82
C LEU A 591 -5.52 17.15 -0.44
N LEU A 592 -6.35 16.58 -1.32
CA LEU A 592 -6.83 17.27 -2.51
C LEU A 592 -7.67 18.53 -2.23
N PRO A 593 -8.47 18.64 -1.15
CA PRO A 593 -9.17 19.89 -0.81
C PRO A 593 -8.24 21.10 -0.64
N LEU A 594 -6.96 20.89 -0.30
CA LEU A 594 -5.98 21.98 -0.18
C LEU A 594 -5.70 22.69 -1.51
N LEU A 595 -5.94 22.02 -2.64
CA LEU A 595 -5.83 22.61 -3.98
C LEU A 595 -6.96 23.61 -4.32
N TYR A 596 -7.93 23.81 -3.41
CA TYR A 596 -8.93 24.88 -3.53
C TYR A 596 -8.29 26.27 -3.37
N TRP A 597 -7.41 26.46 -2.37
CA TRP A 597 -6.73 27.73 -2.11
C TRP A 597 -5.69 28.09 -3.18
N ARG A 598 -4.96 27.09 -3.70
CA ARG A 598 -4.09 27.27 -4.87
C ARG A 598 -4.17 26.02 -5.75
N PHE A 599 -4.80 26.18 -6.91
CA PHE A 599 -5.01 25.08 -7.84
C PHE A 599 -3.74 24.77 -8.65
N ALA A 600 -3.33 23.50 -8.65
CA ALA A 600 -2.27 22.98 -9.52
C ALA A 600 -2.63 21.60 -10.09
N VAL A 601 -2.38 21.44 -11.38
CA VAL A 601 -2.75 20.23 -12.15
C VAL A 601 -1.81 19.04 -11.85
N PRO A 602 -0.48 19.18 -11.73
CA PRO A 602 0.41 18.04 -11.48
C PRO A 602 0.12 17.23 -10.19
N PRO A 603 -0.07 17.83 -8.99
CA PRO A 603 -0.39 17.05 -7.79
C PRO A 603 -1.80 16.43 -7.86
N LEU A 604 -2.77 17.10 -8.49
CA LEU A 604 -4.09 16.54 -8.76
C LEU A 604 -3.98 15.27 -9.64
N LEU A 605 -3.23 15.33 -10.73
CA LEU A 605 -3.00 14.18 -11.62
C LEU A 605 -2.29 13.02 -10.90
N ALA A 606 -1.33 13.29 -10.02
CA ALA A 606 -0.63 12.24 -9.25
C ALA A 606 -1.57 11.51 -8.27
N ALA A 607 -2.47 12.23 -7.60
CA ALA A 607 -3.49 11.62 -6.75
C ALA A 607 -4.52 10.82 -7.57
N LEU A 608 -5.04 11.40 -8.67
CA LEU A 608 -5.98 10.72 -9.57
C LEU A 608 -5.37 9.48 -10.23
N PHE A 609 -4.07 9.50 -10.55
CA PHE A 609 -3.33 8.34 -11.04
C PHE A 609 -3.32 7.20 -10.00
N THR A 610 -3.08 7.49 -8.73
CA THR A 610 -3.17 6.47 -7.66
C THR A 610 -4.58 5.88 -7.57
N VAL A 611 -5.62 6.71 -7.62
CA VAL A 611 -7.02 6.23 -7.64
C VAL A 611 -7.28 5.35 -8.86
N ALA A 612 -6.84 5.75 -10.06
CA ALA A 612 -6.99 4.97 -11.28
C ALA A 612 -6.26 3.62 -11.22
N VAL A 613 -5.03 3.60 -10.68
CA VAL A 613 -4.25 2.36 -10.45
C VAL A 613 -4.96 1.44 -9.45
N LEU A 614 -5.52 1.97 -8.35
CA LEU A 614 -6.26 1.19 -7.36
C LEU A 614 -7.60 0.66 -7.91
N VAL A 615 -8.33 1.44 -8.72
CA VAL A 615 -9.55 1.00 -9.42
C VAL A 615 -9.24 -0.11 -10.43
N HIS A 616 -8.20 0.06 -11.26
CA HIS A 616 -7.75 -0.98 -12.19
C HIS A 616 -7.32 -2.25 -11.46
N ARG A 617 -6.58 -2.11 -10.35
CA ARG A 617 -6.15 -3.21 -9.49
C ARG A 617 -7.33 -3.96 -8.86
N ALA A 618 -8.35 -3.25 -8.39
CA ALA A 618 -9.57 -3.85 -7.85
C ALA A 618 -10.33 -4.64 -8.93
N LYS A 619 -10.47 -4.08 -10.15
CA LYS A 619 -11.06 -4.80 -11.29
C LYS A 619 -10.29 -6.06 -11.64
N ARG A 620 -8.95 -5.99 -11.74
CA ARG A 620 -8.08 -7.14 -12.03
C ARG A 620 -8.21 -8.25 -10.98
N LEU A 621 -8.21 -7.89 -9.70
CA LEU A 621 -8.41 -8.84 -8.61
C LEU A 621 -9.82 -9.47 -8.63
N SER A 622 -10.85 -8.71 -8.97
CA SER A 622 -12.21 -9.22 -9.14
C SER A 622 -12.31 -10.23 -10.30
N ALA A 623 -11.67 -9.94 -11.44
CA ALA A 623 -11.65 -10.85 -12.59
C ALA A 623 -10.92 -12.17 -12.28
N ARG A 624 -9.75 -12.10 -11.61
CA ARG A 624 -9.02 -13.29 -11.15
C ARG A 624 -9.81 -14.12 -10.16
N ASN A 625 -10.49 -13.50 -9.20
CA ASN A 625 -11.31 -14.23 -8.23
C ASN A 625 -12.52 -14.90 -8.91
N ASN A 626 -13.10 -14.26 -9.94
CA ASN A 626 -14.13 -14.87 -10.76
C ASN A 626 -13.61 -16.10 -11.51
N ALA A 627 -12.48 -15.98 -12.24
CA ALA A 627 -11.87 -17.11 -12.94
C ALA A 627 -11.36 -18.23 -12.00
N MET A 628 -10.99 -17.89 -10.76
CA MET A 628 -10.48 -18.86 -9.79
C MET A 628 -11.56 -19.62 -9.05
N TYR A 629 -12.70 -18.99 -8.71
CA TYR A 629 -13.74 -19.62 -7.88
C TYR A 629 -15.07 -19.84 -8.63
N ASP A 630 -15.39 -18.99 -9.60
CA ASP A 630 -16.67 -18.94 -10.33
C ASP A 630 -17.92 -18.85 -9.43
N SER A 631 -18.80 -19.86 -9.39
CA SER A 631 -20.13 -19.74 -8.78
C SER A 631 -20.18 -19.24 -7.31
N PRO A 632 -19.23 -19.57 -6.39
CA PRO A 632 -19.20 -18.98 -5.05
C PRO A 632 -18.73 -17.52 -5.05
N TRP A 633 -17.97 -17.09 -6.06
CA TRP A 633 -17.62 -15.68 -6.25
C TRP A 633 -18.81 -14.90 -6.82
N ASN A 634 -19.60 -15.49 -7.72
CA ASN A 634 -20.88 -14.90 -8.15
C ASN A 634 -21.85 -14.75 -6.97
N ARG A 635 -22.00 -15.78 -6.13
CA ARG A 635 -22.78 -15.69 -4.86
C ARG A 635 -22.24 -14.58 -3.95
N TYR A 636 -20.93 -14.50 -3.73
CA TYR A 636 -20.31 -13.42 -2.94
C TYR A 636 -20.55 -12.03 -3.54
N CYS A 637 -20.52 -11.90 -4.87
CA CYS A 637 -20.81 -10.63 -5.56
C CYS A 637 -22.28 -10.21 -5.40
N ASN A 638 -23.22 -11.15 -5.35
CA ASN A 638 -24.62 -10.85 -5.06
C ASN A 638 -24.83 -10.37 -3.62
N THR A 639 -24.10 -10.93 -2.65
CA THR A 639 -24.13 -10.49 -1.24
C THR A 639 -23.42 -9.15 -1.01
N VAL A 640 -22.29 -8.93 -1.70
CA VAL A 640 -21.45 -7.73 -1.58
C VAL A 640 -21.31 -7.10 -2.98
N PRO A 641 -22.32 -6.33 -3.45
CA PRO A 641 -22.41 -5.87 -4.83
C PRO A 641 -21.40 -4.79 -5.22
N TYR A 642 -20.87 -4.04 -4.26
CA TYR A 642 -19.96 -2.90 -4.50
C TYR A 642 -18.49 -3.32 -4.41
N LEU A 643 -17.65 -2.88 -5.34
CA LEU A 643 -16.22 -3.19 -5.39
C LEU A 643 -15.41 -2.28 -4.45
N LEU A 644 -15.73 -0.99 -4.43
CA LEU A 644 -15.00 0.07 -3.73
C LEU A 644 -15.90 1.13 -3.08
N VAL A 645 -16.97 1.58 -3.72
CA VAL A 645 -17.80 2.69 -3.23
C VAL A 645 -19.25 2.24 -3.15
N PRO A 646 -19.84 2.13 -1.93
CA PRO A 646 -21.23 1.71 -1.76
C PRO A 646 -22.19 2.56 -2.59
N ARG A 647 -23.13 1.89 -3.28
CA ARG A 647 -24.13 2.50 -4.19
C ARG A 647 -23.55 3.20 -5.44
N VAL A 648 -22.25 3.08 -5.72
CA VAL A 648 -21.61 3.71 -6.89
C VAL A 648 -20.79 2.72 -7.73
N PHE A 649 -19.90 1.92 -7.12
CA PHE A 649 -18.99 1.02 -7.83
C PHE A 649 -18.46 -0.13 -6.97
#